data_AF-A0A158PQZ5-F1
#
_entry.id   AF-A0A158PQZ5-F1
#
_cell.length_a   1.000
_cell.length_b   1.000
_cell.length_c   1.000
_cell.angle_alpha   90.00
_cell.angle_beta   90.00
_cell.angle_gamma   90.00
#
_symmetry.space_group_name_H-M   'P 1'
#
loop_
_entity.id
_entity.type
_entity.pdbx_description
1 polymer ?
#
loop_
_entity_poly.entity_id
_entity_poly.type
_entity_poly.pdbx_seq_one_letter_code
_entity_poly.pdbx_strand_id
1 'polypeptide(L)'
;MDIIACIFSLTLFCCIFPEDVKLIFNKFDSLQQIIKMDGDNAIRINEDGQTIDELMSNNVGLTYNDFNILPGYIGFDVSSVDLTTHLTRGITLKTPLVSSPMDTVTECEMAIAMALHGGIGIIHANFASVEDQAEEVIKVKRYKQGFITHPHCIKEMDTVLDLMRIKLKYGFTGTPVTSTGHVGGQLIGLVTSRDVDFIDESKYPTTKISEVMVPFDRLITGSEDLTLEHAYKILENEKKGKLPIVNSKNELVSLIARTDLKKARDFPCSSYDSKGQLRVGAAINTRESAKEAVKKLVAAGADVLVIDSSQGASMYQVNLLKWIKTNYPETPQIIAGNGKLCIVYQELYFVFEQDSLLSLVTQRQAEILINAGADAIRVGMGSGSICITQEVTAVGRAQGTAVYQVAKYARTRGIPVIADGGIRDVGYITKALALGASTVMMGGLLAGTTEAPGEYFWGPSGVRLKNYRGMGSLDAMEANVGSQDRYFSSRSDSIKVAQGVSATMRDRGSIHKFVPYLVRGIQHGFQDIGVKNLDELRNGIARGEVRFERRSSNAQVEGGVHSLHSRMCEGGVYRYLLWASYDGARFLSIANGSINHSVLSFLKALVRETFPDIGMQLKISPSSRTDAGVHAMRNAFIMQIPIRNADESKSNLLHDWNHRASEFVGTSFRILDFHPVSKGFCSRRNVSYRKYKYRLAIAENEEEWLKNTEQPLLWQFAERPYMWFLPNGFDMRKAADACSLFQRKCTLFFFHGTHNMASFMKYPRRNRMRTESRTPTMRHMLHVGISGGESRFGGVNGFSLIEISVISRSFLRSQIRHMIRSIVEHAYGRLQWERLIWFLNNPNPENFHNSGMVAAPPQGLFLEDVVYDERMFINPIPYHYHSWDETDEVLCDESF
;
A
#
# COMPACT_ATOMS: atom_id res chain seq x y z
N MET A 1 -31.71 76.30 -19.65
CA MET A 1 -32.17 77.39 -18.75
C MET A 1 -32.94 76.86 -17.55
N ASP A 2 -33.50 75.65 -17.60
CA ASP A 2 -34.32 75.08 -16.51
C ASP A 2 -33.54 74.70 -15.23
N ILE A 3 -32.25 74.38 -15.34
CA ILE A 3 -31.42 74.06 -14.16
C ILE A 3 -31.11 75.32 -13.34
N ILE A 4 -30.93 76.48 -14.00
CA ILE A 4 -30.63 77.75 -13.31
C ILE A 4 -31.89 78.29 -12.62
N ALA A 5 -33.08 78.11 -13.21
CA ALA A 5 -34.36 78.45 -12.59
C ALA A 5 -34.66 77.58 -11.35
N CYS A 6 -34.29 76.29 -11.38
CA CYS A 6 -34.40 75.39 -10.23
C CYS A 6 -33.46 75.79 -9.08
N ILE A 7 -32.22 76.16 -9.38
CA ILE A 7 -31.24 76.57 -8.37
C ILE A 7 -31.62 77.91 -7.72
N PHE A 8 -32.10 78.88 -8.51
CA PHE A 8 -32.59 80.15 -7.95
C PHE A 8 -33.82 79.97 -7.06
N SER A 9 -34.76 79.09 -7.44
CA SER A 9 -35.96 78.81 -6.66
C SER A 9 -35.64 78.10 -5.33
N LEU A 10 -34.69 77.16 -5.33
CA LEU A 10 -34.23 76.51 -4.10
C LEU A 10 -33.49 77.47 -3.16
N THR A 11 -32.70 78.39 -3.73
CA THR A 11 -31.92 79.35 -2.93
C THR A 11 -32.84 80.37 -2.27
N LEU A 12 -33.87 80.84 -2.98
CA LEU A 12 -34.89 81.75 -2.44
C LEU A 12 -35.76 81.07 -1.37
N PHE A 13 -36.09 79.79 -1.55
CA PHE A 13 -36.84 79.00 -0.56
C PHE A 13 -36.06 78.82 0.74
N CYS A 14 -34.75 78.56 0.65
CA CYS A 14 -33.87 78.42 1.83
C CYS A 14 -33.65 79.73 2.62
N CYS A 15 -33.77 80.89 1.98
CA CYS A 15 -33.64 82.19 2.67
C CYS A 15 -34.92 82.62 3.40
N ILE A 16 -36.09 82.20 2.93
CA ILE A 16 -37.39 82.65 3.47
C ILE A 16 -37.86 81.74 4.63
N PHE A 17 -37.52 80.45 4.61
CA PHE A 17 -37.98 79.48 5.62
C PHE A 17 -36.82 78.68 6.25
N PRO A 18 -35.89 79.34 6.98
CA PRO A 18 -34.70 78.68 7.53
C PRO A 18 -35.03 77.62 8.60
N GLU A 19 -36.13 77.80 9.34
CA GLU A 19 -36.61 76.82 10.33
C GLU A 19 -37.20 75.57 9.66
N ASP A 20 -37.94 75.71 8.57
CA ASP A 20 -38.53 74.59 7.83
C ASP A 20 -37.46 73.79 7.08
N VAL A 21 -36.40 74.43 6.59
CA VAL A 21 -35.25 73.72 6.00
C VAL A 21 -34.50 72.92 7.06
N LYS A 22 -34.30 73.45 8.28
CA LYS A 22 -33.77 72.66 9.40
C LYS A 22 -34.66 71.48 9.77
N LEU A 23 -35.98 71.65 9.70
CA LEU A 23 -36.94 70.57 9.95
C LEU A 23 -36.88 69.49 8.85
N ILE A 24 -36.69 69.89 7.59
CA ILE A 24 -36.52 68.97 6.46
C ILE A 24 -35.17 68.24 6.55
N PHE A 25 -34.08 68.92 6.91
CA PHE A 25 -32.77 68.27 7.12
C PHE A 25 -32.78 67.32 8.33
N ASN A 26 -33.40 67.71 9.44
CA ASN A 26 -33.59 66.81 10.58
C ASN A 26 -34.49 65.62 10.23
N LYS A 27 -35.52 65.82 9.39
CA LYS A 27 -36.32 64.72 8.84
C LYS A 27 -35.55 63.90 7.81
N PHE A 28 -34.59 64.46 7.09
CA PHE A 28 -33.70 63.75 6.17
C PHE A 28 -32.66 62.92 6.90
N ASP A 29 -32.12 63.41 8.03
CA ASP A 29 -31.26 62.64 8.93
C ASP A 29 -32.06 61.53 9.63
N SER A 30 -33.31 61.84 10.00
CA SER A 30 -34.26 60.83 10.50
C SER A 30 -34.65 59.81 9.42
N LEU A 31 -34.80 60.23 8.16
CA LEU A 31 -35.04 59.36 7.00
C LEU A 31 -33.78 58.59 6.61
N GLN A 32 -32.56 59.12 6.78
CA GLN A 32 -31.33 58.36 6.61
C GLN A 32 -31.13 57.35 7.74
N GLN A 33 -31.55 57.68 8.97
CA GLN A 33 -31.63 56.71 10.06
C GLN A 33 -32.72 55.67 9.83
N ILE A 34 -33.89 56.03 9.30
CA ILE A 34 -34.98 55.09 8.98
C ILE A 34 -34.65 54.25 7.74
N ILE A 35 -33.98 54.79 6.72
CA ILE A 35 -33.48 54.02 5.56
C ILE A 35 -32.29 53.14 5.98
N LYS A 36 -31.50 53.53 6.99
CA LYS A 36 -30.57 52.60 7.66
C LYS A 36 -31.32 51.51 8.43
N MET A 37 -32.36 51.85 9.18
CA MET A 37 -33.09 50.92 10.05
C MET A 37 -34.07 49.99 9.31
N ASP A 38 -34.59 50.36 8.15
CA ASP A 38 -35.40 49.48 7.26
C ASP A 38 -34.53 48.76 6.21
N GLY A 39 -33.28 49.19 6.00
CA GLY A 39 -32.23 48.41 5.35
C GLY A 39 -31.57 47.36 6.27
N ASP A 40 -31.76 47.48 7.58
CA ASP A 40 -31.22 46.59 8.62
C ASP A 40 -32.12 45.36 8.92
N ASN A 41 -33.24 45.19 8.20
CA ASN A 41 -34.03 43.95 8.19
C ASN A 41 -33.75 43.03 6.98
N ALA A 42 -32.84 43.43 6.08
CA ALA A 42 -32.02 42.43 5.43
C ALA A 42 -31.16 41.83 6.54
N ILE A 43 -31.41 40.57 6.90
CA ILE A 43 -30.49 39.81 7.75
C ILE A 43 -29.09 40.09 7.18
N ARG A 44 -28.29 40.93 7.86
CA ARG A 44 -26.84 40.96 7.61
C ARG A 44 -26.46 39.51 7.82
N ILE A 45 -26.13 38.82 6.73
CA ILE A 45 -25.59 37.48 6.83
C ILE A 45 -24.36 37.70 7.70
N ASN A 46 -24.44 37.27 8.96
CA ASN A 46 -23.28 37.23 9.84
C ASN A 46 -22.24 36.46 9.04
N GLU A 47 -21.09 37.07 8.76
CA GLU A 47 -20.03 36.44 7.97
C GLU A 47 -19.46 35.26 8.76
N ASP A 48 -20.14 34.12 8.66
CA ASP A 48 -19.81 32.90 9.36
C ASP A 48 -18.53 32.27 8.79
N GLY A 49 -17.85 31.47 9.62
CA GLY A 49 -16.52 30.95 9.36
C GLY A 49 -15.42 32.00 9.37
N GLN A 50 -14.21 31.57 9.02
CA GLN A 50 -12.97 32.35 9.15
C GLN A 50 -12.39 32.71 7.77
N THR A 51 -11.84 33.90 7.62
CA THR A 51 -10.89 34.21 6.54
C THR A 51 -9.63 33.36 6.67
N ILE A 52 -8.82 33.29 5.61
CA ILE A 52 -7.53 32.61 5.69
C ILE A 52 -6.55 33.27 6.68
N ASP A 53 -6.60 34.60 6.81
CA ASP A 53 -5.73 35.33 7.75
C ASP A 53 -6.16 35.08 9.20
N GLU A 54 -7.47 35.06 9.49
CA GLU A 54 -8.01 34.66 10.80
C GLU A 54 -7.70 33.20 11.13
N LEU A 55 -7.81 32.30 10.16
CA LEU A 55 -7.43 30.90 10.33
C LEU A 55 -5.96 30.76 10.74
N MET A 56 -5.07 31.61 10.20
CA MET A 56 -3.62 31.55 10.39
C MET A 56 -3.09 32.42 11.54
N SER A 57 -3.91 33.27 12.16
CA SER A 57 -3.48 34.28 13.16
C SER A 57 -3.02 33.71 14.50
N ASN A 58 -3.53 32.54 14.90
CA ASN A 58 -3.34 32.00 16.26
C ASN A 58 -1.95 31.41 16.56
N ASN A 59 -0.93 31.62 15.72
CA ASN A 59 0.45 31.09 15.89
C ASN A 59 0.56 29.55 16.07
N VAL A 60 -0.52 28.80 15.84
CA VAL A 60 -0.54 27.33 15.84
C VAL A 60 -0.23 26.80 14.44
N GLY A 61 0.68 25.82 14.35
CA GLY A 61 0.95 25.11 13.09
C GLY A 61 -0.23 24.23 12.68
N LEU A 62 -0.74 24.44 11.47
CA LEU A 62 -1.86 23.68 10.88
C LEU A 62 -1.40 22.80 9.73
N THR A 63 -1.93 21.59 9.68
CA THR A 63 -1.87 20.66 8.56
C THR A 63 -3.18 20.68 7.77
N TYR A 64 -3.25 19.94 6.67
CA TYR A 64 -4.46 19.88 5.84
C TYR A 64 -5.68 19.26 6.55
N ASN A 65 -5.50 18.45 7.60
CA ASN A 65 -6.65 17.86 8.30
C ASN A 65 -7.32 18.82 9.29
N ASP A 66 -6.61 19.86 9.70
CA ASP A 66 -6.98 20.71 10.84
C ASP A 66 -8.01 21.79 10.49
N PHE A 67 -8.40 21.88 9.22
CA PHE A 67 -9.41 22.83 8.77
C PHE A 67 -10.20 22.26 7.57
N ASN A 68 -11.38 22.82 7.30
CA ASN A 68 -12.15 22.65 6.07
C ASN A 68 -12.34 23.98 5.35
N ILE A 69 -12.70 23.90 4.07
CA ILE A 69 -13.15 25.04 3.27
C ILE A 69 -14.67 24.99 3.27
N LEU A 70 -15.34 26.11 3.55
CA LEU A 70 -16.80 26.17 3.55
C LEU A 70 -17.33 26.22 2.11
N PRO A 71 -18.50 25.63 1.84
CA PRO A 71 -19.11 25.64 0.52
C PRO A 71 -19.57 27.03 0.12
N GLY A 72 -19.60 27.29 -1.19
CA GLY A 72 -20.07 28.54 -1.78
C GLY A 72 -21.33 28.37 -2.63
N TYR A 73 -21.58 29.33 -3.53
CA TYR A 73 -22.70 29.28 -4.46
C TYR A 73 -22.32 28.56 -5.76
N ILE A 74 -23.13 27.58 -6.18
CA ILE A 74 -22.91 26.80 -7.39
C ILE A 74 -23.83 27.28 -8.51
N GLY A 75 -23.26 27.86 -9.57
CA GLY A 75 -23.99 28.34 -10.75
C GLY A 75 -23.46 27.77 -12.08
N PHE A 76 -22.75 26.64 -12.03
CA PHE A 76 -22.07 26.05 -13.19
C PHE A 76 -21.84 24.56 -13.03
N ASP A 77 -21.63 23.87 -14.16
CA ASP A 77 -21.30 22.44 -14.19
C ASP A 77 -19.83 22.19 -13.84
N VAL A 78 -19.57 21.09 -13.13
CA VAL A 78 -18.21 20.63 -12.79
C VAL A 78 -17.30 20.43 -14.02
N SER A 79 -17.84 20.13 -15.20
CA SER A 79 -17.06 20.05 -16.45
C SER A 79 -16.53 21.39 -16.94
N SER A 80 -17.09 22.51 -16.47
CA SER A 80 -16.62 23.87 -16.77
C SER A 80 -15.45 24.32 -15.89
N VAL A 81 -15.07 23.52 -14.88
CA VAL A 81 -13.93 23.83 -14.01
C VAL A 81 -12.61 23.56 -14.72
N ASP A 82 -11.82 24.63 -14.89
CA ASP A 82 -10.46 24.59 -15.43
C ASP A 82 -9.42 24.51 -14.31
N LEU A 83 -8.58 23.48 -14.34
CA LEU A 83 -7.50 23.28 -13.37
C LEU A 83 -6.12 23.67 -13.92
N THR A 84 -6.08 24.39 -15.05
CA THR A 84 -4.85 24.91 -15.63
C THR A 84 -4.09 25.77 -14.61
N THR A 85 -2.79 25.54 -14.45
CA THR A 85 -1.97 26.18 -13.42
C THR A 85 -0.50 26.25 -13.80
N HIS A 86 0.24 27.15 -13.16
CA HIS A 86 1.67 27.31 -13.37
C HIS A 86 2.49 26.32 -12.53
N LEU A 87 3.34 25.51 -13.18
CA LEU A 87 4.39 24.74 -12.51
C LEU A 87 5.59 25.64 -12.19
N THR A 88 6.01 26.44 -13.17
CA THR A 88 7.05 27.47 -13.07
C THR A 88 6.55 28.76 -13.71
N ARG A 89 7.34 29.83 -13.64
CA ARG A 89 7.01 31.08 -14.34
C ARG A 89 6.76 30.86 -15.85
N GLY A 90 7.53 29.99 -16.49
CA GLY A 90 7.42 29.72 -17.94
C GLY A 90 6.64 28.46 -18.33
N ILE A 91 6.28 27.59 -17.38
CA ILE A 91 5.61 26.31 -17.68
C ILE A 91 4.26 26.23 -17.01
N THR A 92 3.23 26.00 -17.83
CA THR A 92 1.84 25.77 -17.41
C THR A 92 1.46 24.31 -17.63
N LEU A 93 0.69 23.75 -16.71
CA LEU A 93 0.13 22.40 -16.74
C LEU A 93 -1.40 22.48 -16.82
N LYS A 94 -2.03 21.45 -17.39
CA LYS A 94 -3.50 21.33 -17.45
C LYS A 94 -4.09 20.79 -16.16
N THR A 95 -3.29 20.11 -15.35
CA THR A 95 -3.68 19.64 -14.03
C THR A 95 -2.58 19.96 -13.01
N PRO A 96 -2.93 20.25 -11.74
CA PRO A 96 -1.99 20.68 -10.71
C PRO A 96 -1.17 19.51 -10.11
N LEU A 97 -0.91 18.46 -10.89
CA LEU A 97 -0.43 17.17 -10.38
C LEU A 97 1.01 16.89 -10.84
N VAL A 98 1.91 16.70 -9.87
CA VAL A 98 3.34 16.43 -10.10
C VAL A 98 3.73 15.14 -9.39
N SER A 99 4.41 14.20 -10.07
CA SER A 99 4.95 13.01 -9.40
C SER A 99 6.31 13.28 -8.75
N SER A 100 6.52 12.75 -7.54
CA SER A 100 7.73 13.01 -6.74
C SER A 100 8.99 12.34 -7.32
N PRO A 101 10.18 12.99 -7.27
CA PRO A 101 11.43 12.39 -7.71
C PRO A 101 11.96 11.35 -6.74
N MET A 102 11.35 10.17 -6.76
CA MET A 102 11.73 9.03 -5.93
C MET A 102 11.88 7.77 -6.78
N ASP A 103 12.82 6.91 -6.42
CA ASP A 103 13.12 5.63 -7.10
C ASP A 103 12.02 4.57 -6.98
N THR A 104 10.98 4.87 -6.19
CA THR A 104 9.75 4.06 -6.03
C THR A 104 8.51 4.77 -6.56
N VAL A 105 8.69 5.88 -7.31
CA VAL A 105 7.58 6.67 -7.85
C VAL A 105 7.78 7.04 -9.31
N THR A 106 8.89 7.67 -9.69
CA THR A 106 8.98 8.33 -11.01
C THR A 106 10.20 7.91 -11.83
N GLU A 107 9.97 6.98 -12.76
CA GLU A 107 10.79 6.71 -13.95
C GLU A 107 9.99 7.09 -15.22
N CYS A 108 10.45 6.70 -16.42
CA CYS A 108 9.83 7.12 -17.68
C CYS A 108 8.35 6.77 -17.79
N GLU A 109 7.90 5.59 -17.35
CA GLU A 109 6.49 5.16 -17.43
C GLU A 109 5.56 6.09 -16.66
N MET A 110 5.89 6.37 -15.38
CA MET A 110 5.15 7.35 -14.57
C MET A 110 5.20 8.74 -15.20
N ALA A 111 6.37 9.19 -15.66
CA ALA A 111 6.52 10.53 -16.23
C ALA A 111 5.70 10.72 -17.52
N ILE A 112 5.72 9.74 -18.42
CA ILE A 112 4.90 9.70 -19.63
C ILE A 112 3.43 9.79 -19.26
N ALA A 113 2.97 8.90 -18.38
CA ALA A 113 1.55 8.80 -18.09
C ALA A 113 1.03 10.02 -17.30
N MET A 114 1.84 10.63 -16.43
CA MET A 114 1.53 11.92 -15.79
C MET A 114 1.41 13.06 -16.81
N ALA A 115 2.35 13.13 -17.76
CA ALA A 115 2.33 14.14 -18.81
C ALA A 115 1.11 13.98 -19.73
N LEU A 116 0.70 12.74 -20.06
CA LEU A 116 -0.51 12.46 -20.84
C LEU A 116 -1.80 12.94 -20.14
N HIS A 117 -1.85 12.87 -18.80
CA HIS A 117 -2.98 13.38 -18.02
C HIS A 117 -2.85 14.86 -17.62
N GLY A 118 -1.99 15.61 -18.32
CA GLY A 118 -1.85 17.05 -18.15
C GLY A 118 -1.08 17.50 -16.91
N GLY A 119 -0.47 16.56 -16.20
CA GLY A 119 0.49 16.82 -15.14
C GLY A 119 1.93 16.79 -15.66
N ILE A 120 2.87 16.46 -14.79
CA ILE A 120 4.29 16.21 -15.15
C ILE A 120 4.92 15.23 -14.17
N GLY A 121 5.89 14.43 -14.64
CA GLY A 121 6.74 13.62 -13.76
C GLY A 121 8.15 14.18 -13.63
N ILE A 122 8.69 14.11 -12.40
CA ILE A 122 10.09 14.46 -12.11
C ILE A 122 10.91 13.19 -11.90
N ILE A 123 11.78 12.85 -12.83
CA ILE A 123 12.65 11.66 -12.76
C ILE A 123 13.65 11.81 -11.60
N HIS A 124 13.79 10.79 -10.75
CA HIS A 124 14.71 10.83 -9.60
C HIS A 124 16.19 10.84 -10.02
N ALA A 125 17.09 11.21 -9.10
CA ALA A 125 18.54 11.23 -9.35
C ALA A 125 19.28 9.96 -8.83
N ASN A 126 18.54 8.95 -8.37
CA ASN A 126 19.09 7.75 -7.71
C ASN A 126 19.42 6.60 -8.67
N PHE A 127 20.05 6.92 -9.79
CA PHE A 127 20.53 5.95 -10.78
C PHE A 127 22.00 5.57 -10.52
N ALA A 128 22.46 4.50 -11.16
CA ALA A 128 23.87 4.10 -11.11
C ALA A 128 24.78 5.12 -11.80
N SER A 129 24.30 5.72 -12.90
CA SER A 129 24.97 6.81 -13.61
C SER A 129 24.01 7.94 -14.00
N VAL A 130 24.56 9.10 -14.34
CA VAL A 130 23.78 10.25 -14.85
C VAL A 130 23.23 9.96 -16.24
N GLU A 131 23.95 9.15 -17.02
CA GLU A 131 23.55 8.68 -18.33
C GLU A 131 22.26 7.87 -18.28
N ASP A 132 22.10 7.00 -17.28
CA ASP A 132 20.86 6.23 -17.09
C ASP A 132 19.67 7.18 -16.84
N GLN A 133 19.86 8.20 -15.99
CA GLN A 133 18.85 9.22 -15.75
C GLN A 133 18.50 10.01 -17.03
N ALA A 134 19.53 10.35 -17.82
CA ALA A 134 19.34 11.05 -19.09
C ALA A 134 18.61 10.17 -20.13
N GLU A 135 18.86 8.87 -20.16
CA GLU A 135 18.13 7.94 -21.03
C GLU A 135 16.64 7.85 -20.63
N GLU A 136 16.31 7.87 -19.33
CA GLU A 136 14.92 7.96 -18.87
C GLU A 136 14.22 9.24 -19.38
N VAL A 137 14.90 10.40 -19.31
CA VAL A 137 14.40 11.65 -19.91
C VAL A 137 14.17 11.49 -21.41
N ILE A 138 15.16 10.93 -22.12
CA ILE A 138 15.09 10.69 -23.56
C ILE A 138 13.91 9.77 -23.91
N LYS A 139 13.63 8.72 -23.13
CA LYS A 139 12.46 7.84 -23.34
C LYS A 139 11.15 8.64 -23.28
N VAL A 140 11.00 9.57 -22.33
CA VAL A 140 9.81 10.44 -22.24
C VAL A 140 9.74 11.40 -23.43
N LYS A 141 10.84 12.08 -23.79
CA LYS A 141 10.87 13.01 -24.93
C LYS A 141 10.69 12.30 -26.28
N ARG A 142 11.11 11.04 -26.38
CA ARG A 142 10.89 10.15 -27.52
C ARG A 142 9.49 9.54 -27.53
N TYR A 143 8.67 9.71 -26.49
CA TYR A 143 7.29 9.26 -26.53
C TYR A 143 6.55 10.07 -27.59
N LYS A 144 6.36 9.45 -28.75
CA LYS A 144 5.91 10.16 -29.96
C LYS A 144 4.40 10.35 -29.94
N GLN A 145 4.00 11.59 -30.15
CA GLN A 145 2.71 11.94 -30.73
C GLN A 145 2.92 13.02 -31.80
N GLY A 146 2.45 12.78 -33.03
CA GLY A 146 2.49 13.76 -34.11
C GLY A 146 3.58 13.47 -35.15
N PHE A 147 4.35 14.49 -35.55
CA PHE A 147 5.42 14.35 -36.54
C PHE A 147 6.65 13.67 -35.93
N ILE A 148 6.88 12.43 -36.32
CA ILE A 148 8.08 11.68 -35.98
C ILE A 148 9.21 12.20 -36.86
N THR A 149 10.05 13.10 -36.33
CA THR A 149 11.17 13.73 -37.08
C THR A 149 12.31 12.76 -37.40
N HIS A 150 12.52 11.75 -36.56
CA HIS A 150 13.56 10.74 -36.75
C HIS A 150 12.96 9.33 -36.70
N PRO A 151 12.22 8.89 -37.72
CA PRO A 151 11.74 7.52 -37.80
C PRO A 151 12.92 6.57 -38.02
N HIS A 152 12.86 5.39 -37.41
CA HIS A 152 13.80 4.33 -37.78
C HIS A 152 13.53 3.95 -39.23
N CYS A 153 14.57 3.96 -40.04
CA CYS A 153 14.53 3.64 -41.46
C CYS A 153 15.31 2.35 -41.72
N ILE A 154 14.98 1.68 -42.81
CA ILE A 154 15.62 0.44 -43.25
C ILE A 154 15.98 0.56 -44.75
N LYS A 155 16.95 -0.21 -45.22
CA LYS A 155 17.31 -0.28 -46.65
C LYS A 155 16.48 -1.34 -47.36
N GLU A 156 16.37 -1.20 -48.67
CA GLU A 156 15.66 -2.17 -49.52
C GLU A 156 16.32 -3.56 -49.54
N MET A 157 17.64 -3.61 -49.32
CA MET A 157 18.45 -4.85 -49.32
C MET A 157 18.54 -5.51 -47.94
N ASP A 158 18.06 -4.85 -46.89
CA ASP A 158 17.99 -5.45 -45.55
C ASP A 158 16.94 -6.58 -45.55
N THR A 159 16.94 -7.41 -44.50
CA THR A 159 16.10 -8.60 -44.43
C THR A 159 14.90 -8.41 -43.51
N VAL A 160 13.90 -9.29 -43.60
CA VAL A 160 12.78 -9.33 -42.65
C VAL A 160 13.29 -9.55 -41.20
N LEU A 161 14.39 -10.28 -41.01
CA LEU A 161 15.04 -10.44 -39.71
C LEU A 161 15.48 -9.09 -39.11
N ASP A 162 16.00 -8.18 -39.93
CA ASP A 162 16.41 -6.85 -39.48
C ASP A 162 15.21 -6.01 -39.04
N LEU A 163 14.08 -6.12 -39.74
CA LEU A 163 12.82 -5.54 -39.30
C LEU A 163 12.33 -6.13 -37.96
N MET A 164 12.45 -7.45 -37.78
CA MET A 164 12.09 -8.09 -36.51
C MET A 164 13.01 -7.68 -35.35
N ARG A 165 14.29 -7.40 -35.61
CA ARG A 165 15.19 -6.80 -34.62
C ARG A 165 14.74 -5.39 -34.21
N ILE A 166 14.28 -4.58 -35.17
CA ILE A 166 13.67 -3.26 -34.89
C ILE A 166 12.42 -3.44 -34.02
N LYS A 167 11.54 -4.39 -34.36
CA LYS A 167 10.34 -4.71 -33.56
C LYS A 167 10.69 -5.11 -32.13
N LEU A 168 11.68 -5.99 -31.96
CA LEU A 168 12.12 -6.46 -30.64
C LEU A 168 12.72 -5.33 -29.80
N LYS A 169 13.53 -4.46 -30.42
CA LYS A 169 14.24 -3.39 -29.72
C LYS A 169 13.37 -2.17 -29.43
N TYR A 170 12.51 -1.77 -30.36
CA TYR A 170 11.76 -0.51 -30.29
C TYR A 170 10.24 -0.68 -30.20
N GLY A 171 9.72 -1.90 -30.28
CA GLY A 171 8.30 -2.21 -30.08
C GLY A 171 7.38 -1.86 -31.25
N PHE A 172 7.90 -1.51 -32.43
CA PHE A 172 7.09 -1.21 -33.61
C PHE A 172 7.69 -1.80 -34.89
N THR A 173 6.82 -2.04 -35.89
CA THR A 173 7.17 -2.64 -37.18
C THR A 173 7.03 -1.72 -38.37
N GLY A 174 6.36 -0.58 -38.24
CA GLY A 174 6.16 0.28 -39.39
C GLY A 174 7.32 1.22 -39.62
N THR A 175 8.09 0.90 -40.64
CA THR A 175 9.45 1.40 -40.85
C THR A 175 9.55 1.91 -42.29
N PRO A 176 9.85 3.20 -42.52
CA PRO A 176 10.14 3.72 -43.85
C PRO A 176 11.36 3.04 -44.46
N VAL A 177 11.27 2.70 -45.75
CA VAL A 177 12.37 2.15 -46.53
C VAL A 177 13.00 3.28 -47.32
N THR A 178 14.28 3.55 -47.10
CA THR A 178 15.00 4.67 -47.72
C THR A 178 16.26 4.17 -48.42
N SER A 179 16.74 4.87 -49.43
CA SER A 179 17.95 4.49 -50.18
C SER A 179 19.19 4.37 -49.29
N THR A 180 19.28 5.20 -48.25
CA THR A 180 20.42 5.24 -47.33
C THR A 180 20.19 4.42 -46.05
N GLY A 181 18.96 4.00 -45.76
CA GLY A 181 18.57 3.44 -44.46
C GLY A 181 18.44 4.50 -43.35
N HIS A 182 18.44 5.78 -43.72
CA HIS A 182 18.37 6.91 -42.80
C HIS A 182 17.38 7.98 -43.29
N VAL A 183 16.92 8.80 -42.35
CA VAL A 183 16.12 10.00 -42.63
C VAL A 183 16.93 10.97 -43.50
N GLY A 184 16.28 11.68 -44.42
CA GLY A 184 16.92 12.47 -45.48
C GLY A 184 17.35 11.64 -46.70
N GLY A 185 17.28 10.31 -46.64
CA GLY A 185 17.37 9.46 -47.83
C GLY A 185 16.08 9.51 -48.65
N GLN A 186 16.20 9.23 -49.95
CA GLN A 186 15.05 9.11 -50.84
C GLN A 186 14.12 7.99 -50.35
N LEU A 187 12.82 8.28 -50.21
CA LEU A 187 11.82 7.32 -49.75
C LEU A 187 11.50 6.32 -50.87
N ILE A 188 11.79 5.04 -50.65
CA ILE A 188 11.57 3.95 -51.61
C ILE A 188 10.27 3.18 -51.30
N GLY A 189 9.90 3.10 -50.03
CA GLY A 189 8.73 2.34 -49.60
C GLY A 189 8.45 2.43 -48.11
N LEU A 190 7.51 1.61 -47.65
CA LEU A 190 7.13 1.47 -46.24
C LEU A 190 6.81 0.00 -45.99
N VAL A 191 7.40 -0.58 -44.95
CA VAL A 191 7.06 -1.93 -44.49
C VAL A 191 6.37 -1.86 -43.14
N THR A 192 5.38 -2.72 -42.91
CA THR A 192 4.59 -2.83 -41.68
C THR A 192 4.45 -4.28 -41.22
N SER A 193 3.83 -4.54 -40.06
CA SER A 193 3.64 -5.92 -39.59
C SER A 193 2.83 -6.77 -40.59
N ARG A 194 1.78 -6.20 -41.19
CA ARG A 194 0.90 -6.94 -42.10
C ARG A 194 1.60 -7.49 -43.32
N ASP A 195 2.68 -6.85 -43.72
CA ASP A 195 3.47 -7.22 -44.90
C ASP A 195 4.36 -8.45 -44.62
N VAL A 196 4.60 -8.76 -43.34
CA VAL A 196 5.49 -9.85 -42.90
C VAL A 196 4.80 -10.89 -42.01
N ASP A 197 3.57 -10.63 -41.53
CA ASP A 197 2.84 -11.49 -40.57
C ASP A 197 2.60 -12.94 -41.08
N PHE A 198 2.58 -13.15 -42.40
CA PHE A 198 2.39 -14.47 -43.02
C PHE A 198 3.67 -15.14 -43.52
N ILE A 199 4.83 -14.53 -43.27
CA ILE A 199 6.12 -15.10 -43.65
C ILE A 199 6.57 -16.04 -42.53
N ASP A 200 6.93 -17.26 -42.90
CA ASP A 200 7.49 -18.24 -41.97
C ASP A 200 8.82 -17.74 -41.39
N GLU A 201 9.02 -17.89 -40.08
CA GLU A 201 10.21 -17.38 -39.38
C GLU A 201 11.53 -17.92 -39.96
N SER A 202 11.53 -19.14 -40.53
CA SER A 202 12.70 -19.73 -41.19
C SER A 202 13.20 -18.92 -42.40
N LYS A 203 12.32 -18.10 -43.00
CA LYS A 203 12.63 -17.27 -44.19
C LYS A 203 13.03 -15.84 -43.83
N TYR A 204 12.91 -15.42 -42.57
CA TYR A 204 13.26 -14.07 -42.14
C TYR A 204 14.71 -13.66 -42.48
N PRO A 205 15.72 -14.53 -42.39
CA PRO A 205 17.10 -14.14 -42.70
C PRO A 205 17.38 -13.97 -44.20
N THR A 206 16.50 -14.44 -45.09
CA THR A 206 16.75 -14.49 -46.53
C THR A 206 15.81 -13.62 -47.35
N THR A 207 14.56 -13.41 -46.90
CA THR A 207 13.60 -12.53 -47.57
C THR A 207 14.00 -11.06 -47.40
N LYS A 208 14.18 -10.36 -48.52
CA LYS A 208 14.54 -8.92 -48.54
C LYS A 208 13.33 -8.03 -48.29
N ILE A 209 13.57 -6.85 -47.72
CA ILE A 209 12.52 -5.85 -47.50
C ILE A 209 11.89 -5.38 -48.81
N SER A 210 12.67 -5.28 -49.89
CA SER A 210 12.17 -4.92 -51.22
C SER A 210 11.11 -5.88 -51.77
N GLU A 211 11.08 -7.15 -51.34
CA GLU A 211 10.12 -8.16 -51.78
C GLU A 211 8.76 -8.03 -51.09
N VAL A 212 8.71 -7.36 -49.93
CA VAL A 212 7.54 -7.35 -49.03
C VAL A 212 6.98 -5.95 -48.78
N MET A 213 7.80 -4.89 -48.93
CA MET A 213 7.37 -3.52 -48.65
C MET A 213 6.27 -3.02 -49.61
N VAL A 214 5.52 -2.01 -49.18
CA VAL A 214 4.69 -1.21 -50.08
C VAL A 214 5.59 -0.20 -50.80
N PRO A 215 5.70 -0.26 -52.14
CA PRO A 215 6.59 0.63 -52.91
C PRO A 215 6.05 2.06 -52.98
N PHE A 216 6.96 3.03 -53.18
CA PHE A 216 6.69 4.47 -53.13
C PHE A 216 5.54 4.93 -54.04
N ASP A 217 5.40 4.36 -55.23
CA ASP A 217 4.34 4.65 -56.20
C ASP A 217 2.93 4.36 -55.66
N ARG A 218 2.80 3.49 -54.65
CA ARG A 218 1.53 3.14 -54.00
C ARG A 218 1.39 3.72 -52.61
N LEU A 219 2.35 4.51 -52.15
CA LEU A 219 2.29 5.16 -50.85
C LEU A 219 1.58 6.50 -50.93
N ILE A 220 0.71 6.74 -49.97
CA ILE A 220 0.25 8.09 -49.69
C ILE A 220 1.32 8.77 -48.83
N THR A 221 1.78 9.93 -49.27
CA THR A 221 2.76 10.77 -48.59
C THR A 221 2.19 12.18 -48.35
N GLY A 222 2.73 12.88 -47.36
CA GLY A 222 2.48 14.31 -47.13
C GLY A 222 3.68 15.17 -47.53
N SER A 223 3.43 16.43 -47.88
CA SER A 223 4.49 17.43 -48.10
C SER A 223 5.06 17.92 -46.76
N GLU A 224 6.29 18.45 -46.75
CA GLU A 224 6.94 19.02 -45.57
C GLU A 224 6.24 20.28 -45.01
N ASP A 225 5.47 21.00 -45.83
CA ASP A 225 4.70 22.20 -45.41
C ASP A 225 3.36 21.86 -44.73
N LEU A 226 3.07 20.57 -44.56
CA LEU A 226 1.76 20.11 -44.16
C LEU A 226 1.55 20.29 -42.65
N THR A 227 0.39 20.82 -42.26
CA THR A 227 0.03 20.98 -40.84
C THR A 227 -0.41 19.64 -40.23
N LEU A 228 -0.28 19.50 -38.90
CA LEU A 228 -0.74 18.32 -38.17
C LEU A 228 -2.23 18.00 -38.43
N GLU A 229 -3.07 19.04 -38.47
CA GLU A 229 -4.51 18.88 -38.77
C GLU A 229 -4.76 18.34 -40.17
N HIS A 230 -4.04 18.86 -41.18
CA HIS A 230 -4.15 18.35 -42.55
C HIS A 230 -3.64 16.92 -42.66
N ALA A 231 -2.56 16.58 -41.97
CA ALA A 231 -2.02 15.22 -41.98
C ALA A 231 -3.01 14.22 -41.37
N TYR A 232 -3.73 14.63 -40.33
CA TYR A 232 -4.79 13.84 -39.73
C TYR A 232 -5.98 13.62 -40.67
N LYS A 233 -6.40 14.65 -41.43
CA LYS A 233 -7.43 14.48 -42.48
C LYS A 233 -7.00 13.49 -43.57
N ILE A 234 -5.74 13.52 -43.99
CA ILE A 234 -5.21 12.55 -44.96
C ILE A 234 -5.27 11.14 -44.38
N LEU A 235 -4.79 10.93 -43.15
CA LEU A 235 -4.85 9.63 -42.48
C LEU A 235 -6.29 9.12 -42.26
N GLU A 236 -7.23 10.02 -41.99
CA GLU A 236 -8.66 9.71 -41.82
C GLU A 236 -9.29 9.25 -43.14
N ASN A 237 -9.07 9.98 -44.23
CA ASN A 237 -9.60 9.67 -45.56
C ASN A 237 -9.02 8.36 -46.10
N GLU A 238 -7.70 8.20 -46.02
CA GLU A 238 -6.98 7.05 -46.59
C GLU A 238 -7.02 5.81 -45.70
N LYS A 239 -7.43 5.98 -44.43
CA LYS A 239 -7.54 4.93 -43.41
C LYS A 239 -6.23 4.13 -43.23
N LYS A 240 -5.08 4.74 -43.53
CA LYS A 240 -3.75 4.12 -43.38
C LYS A 240 -3.23 4.25 -41.95
N GLY A 241 -2.29 3.37 -41.60
CA GLY A 241 -1.68 3.35 -40.27
C GLY A 241 -0.57 4.39 -40.09
N LYS A 242 0.07 4.81 -41.18
CA LYS A 242 1.22 5.73 -41.18
C LYS A 242 1.19 6.62 -42.43
N LEU A 243 1.74 7.82 -42.32
CA LEU A 243 1.85 8.82 -43.38
C LEU A 243 3.29 9.37 -43.40
N PRO A 244 4.16 8.92 -44.33
CA PRO A 244 5.48 9.50 -44.53
C PRO A 244 5.38 10.93 -45.05
N ILE A 245 6.25 11.81 -44.56
CA ILE A 245 6.34 13.21 -44.97
C ILE A 245 7.64 13.41 -45.72
N VAL A 246 7.55 13.95 -46.94
CA VAL A 246 8.68 14.10 -47.85
C VAL A 246 8.85 15.55 -48.31
N ASN A 247 10.07 15.93 -48.62
CA ASN A 247 10.38 17.22 -49.25
C ASN A 247 10.19 17.16 -50.77
N SER A 248 10.47 18.26 -51.47
CA SER A 248 10.35 18.36 -52.93
C SER A 248 11.25 17.39 -53.73
N LYS A 249 12.25 16.76 -53.07
CA LYS A 249 13.16 15.77 -53.67
C LYS A 249 12.74 14.32 -53.37
N ASN A 250 11.57 14.10 -52.77
CA ASN A 250 11.10 12.81 -52.26
C ASN A 250 12.02 12.20 -51.18
N GLU A 251 12.76 13.04 -50.45
CA GLU A 251 13.55 12.62 -49.29
C GLU A 251 12.64 12.60 -48.05
N LEU A 252 12.80 11.57 -47.21
CA LEU A 252 12.00 11.43 -45.99
C LEU A 252 12.40 12.48 -44.97
N VAL A 253 11.45 13.32 -44.55
CA VAL A 253 11.62 14.36 -43.52
C VAL A 253 11.06 13.89 -42.18
N SER A 254 9.84 13.33 -42.17
CA SER A 254 9.20 12.85 -40.95
C SER A 254 8.14 11.79 -41.23
N LEU A 255 7.50 11.26 -40.20
CA LEU A 255 6.47 10.22 -40.30
C LEU A 255 5.34 10.50 -39.31
N ILE A 256 4.08 10.36 -39.71
CA ILE A 256 2.95 10.42 -38.77
C ILE A 256 2.34 9.04 -38.62
N ALA A 257 1.98 8.65 -37.39
CA ALA A 257 1.30 7.39 -37.12
C ALA A 257 -0.15 7.62 -36.66
N ARG A 258 -1.09 6.81 -37.16
CA ARG A 258 -2.50 6.82 -36.72
C ARG A 258 -2.68 6.51 -35.23
N THR A 259 -1.75 5.74 -34.65
CA THR A 259 -1.74 5.45 -33.21
C THR A 259 -1.60 6.73 -32.38
N ASP A 260 -0.91 7.73 -32.90
CA ASP A 260 -0.67 8.99 -32.20
C ASP A 260 -1.94 9.86 -32.18
N LEU A 261 -2.73 9.83 -33.25
CA LEU A 261 -4.06 10.46 -33.29
C LEU A 261 -5.00 9.85 -32.24
N LYS A 262 -5.01 8.51 -32.10
CA LYS A 262 -5.78 7.85 -31.04
C LYS A 262 -5.35 8.33 -29.66
N LYS A 263 -4.05 8.40 -29.39
CA LYS A 263 -3.53 8.90 -28.11
C LYS A 263 -3.91 10.37 -27.87
N ALA A 264 -3.79 11.25 -28.86
CA ALA A 264 -4.18 12.65 -28.71
C ALA A 264 -5.68 12.81 -28.38
N ARG A 265 -6.54 11.99 -29.00
CA ARG A 265 -7.98 11.94 -28.69
C ARG A 265 -8.25 11.38 -27.30
N ASP A 266 -7.53 10.34 -26.91
CA ASP A 266 -7.73 9.67 -25.63
C ASP A 266 -7.10 10.47 -24.45
N PHE A 267 -6.16 11.39 -24.73
CA PHE A 267 -5.45 12.24 -23.77
C PHE A 267 -5.44 13.74 -24.17
N PRO A 268 -6.60 14.41 -24.21
CA PRO A 268 -6.73 15.78 -24.73
C PRO A 268 -6.02 16.84 -23.87
N CYS A 269 -5.73 16.54 -22.61
CA CYS A 269 -5.09 17.46 -21.67
C CYS A 269 -3.57 17.30 -21.60
N SER A 270 -2.96 16.53 -22.50
CA SER A 270 -1.52 16.21 -22.44
C SER A 270 -0.61 17.43 -22.36
N SER A 271 0.42 17.37 -21.51
CA SER A 271 1.42 18.41 -21.29
C SER A 271 2.54 18.33 -22.34
N TYR A 272 2.45 19.14 -23.40
CA TYR A 272 3.48 19.23 -24.44
C TYR A 272 4.37 20.47 -24.32
N ASP A 273 5.61 20.33 -24.77
CA ASP A 273 6.50 21.45 -25.06
C ASP A 273 6.18 22.10 -26.42
N SER A 274 6.94 23.15 -26.77
CA SER A 274 6.78 23.86 -28.03
C SER A 274 7.12 23.03 -29.27
N LYS A 275 7.78 21.87 -29.11
CA LYS A 275 8.13 20.93 -30.18
C LYS A 275 7.13 19.78 -30.30
N GLY A 276 6.05 19.79 -29.50
CA GLY A 276 5.05 18.72 -29.47
C GLY A 276 5.51 17.45 -28.74
N GLN A 277 6.61 17.51 -27.97
CA GLN A 277 7.08 16.39 -27.15
C GLN A 277 6.48 16.49 -25.75
N LEU A 278 6.27 15.34 -25.08
CA LEU A 278 5.79 15.36 -23.69
C LEU A 278 6.78 16.12 -22.79
N ARG A 279 6.25 16.91 -21.86
CA ARG A 279 7.06 17.59 -20.85
C ARG A 279 7.56 16.62 -19.81
N VAL A 280 8.80 16.79 -19.39
CA VAL A 280 9.43 15.97 -18.33
C VAL A 280 10.35 16.81 -17.46
N GLY A 281 10.36 16.51 -16.17
CA GLY A 281 11.34 17.05 -15.24
C GLY A 281 12.36 16.01 -14.78
N ALA A 282 13.49 16.48 -14.26
CA ALA A 282 14.48 15.63 -13.62
C ALA A 282 15.03 16.27 -12.34
N ALA A 283 15.31 15.46 -11.33
CA ALA A 283 15.95 15.89 -10.11
C ALA A 283 17.48 15.94 -10.26
N ILE A 284 18.12 16.91 -9.63
CA ILE A 284 19.59 17.01 -9.52
C ILE A 284 19.99 17.25 -8.07
N ASN A 285 21.19 16.81 -7.70
CA ASN A 285 21.75 17.08 -6.38
C ASN A 285 22.40 18.49 -6.32
N THR A 286 23.00 18.85 -5.19
CA THR A 286 23.63 20.17 -4.97
C THR A 286 25.16 20.16 -5.05
N ARG A 287 25.79 19.03 -5.35
CA ARG A 287 27.26 18.91 -5.38
C ARG A 287 27.83 19.45 -6.68
N GLU A 288 29.15 19.62 -6.74
CA GLU A 288 29.84 20.09 -7.95
C GLU A 288 29.59 19.17 -9.16
N SER A 289 29.45 17.86 -8.91
CA SER A 289 29.07 16.86 -9.91
C SER A 289 27.70 17.11 -10.56
N ALA A 290 26.81 17.89 -9.92
CA ALA A 290 25.53 18.28 -10.50
C ALA A 290 25.68 19.07 -11.80
N LYS A 291 26.80 19.79 -12.00
CA LYS A 291 27.02 20.55 -13.24
C LYS A 291 27.09 19.64 -14.47
N GLU A 292 27.72 18.47 -14.33
CA GLU A 292 27.73 17.45 -15.40
C GLU A 292 26.34 16.83 -15.59
N ALA A 293 25.59 16.61 -14.50
CA ALA A 293 24.20 16.16 -14.60
C ALA A 293 23.31 17.15 -15.35
N VAL A 294 23.42 18.45 -15.03
CA VAL A 294 22.70 19.50 -15.74
C VAL A 294 23.01 19.45 -17.23
N LYS A 295 24.29 19.41 -17.64
CA LYS A 295 24.67 19.36 -19.06
C LYS A 295 24.02 18.18 -19.79
N LYS A 296 24.06 16.97 -19.21
CA LYS A 296 23.49 15.77 -19.83
C LYS A 296 21.97 15.80 -19.87
N LEU A 297 21.31 16.25 -18.80
CA LEU A 297 19.85 16.33 -18.74
C LEU A 297 19.30 17.43 -19.67
N VAL A 298 20.02 18.55 -19.82
CA VAL A 298 19.71 19.58 -20.82
C VAL A 298 19.83 18.99 -22.23
N ALA A 299 20.93 18.28 -22.52
CA ALA A 299 21.12 17.63 -23.82
C ALA A 299 20.06 16.56 -24.11
N ALA A 300 19.58 15.86 -23.08
CA ALA A 300 18.47 14.90 -23.16
C ALA A 300 17.11 15.57 -23.41
N GLY A 301 16.99 16.88 -23.17
CA GLY A 301 15.78 17.66 -23.40
C GLY A 301 14.84 17.77 -22.20
N ALA A 302 15.36 17.73 -20.97
CA ALA A 302 14.56 18.00 -19.78
C ALA A 302 13.99 19.44 -19.81
N ASP A 303 12.70 19.59 -19.53
CA ASP A 303 12.01 20.89 -19.54
C ASP A 303 12.19 21.66 -18.22
N VAL A 304 12.28 20.92 -17.12
CA VAL A 304 12.42 21.46 -15.77
C VAL A 304 13.42 20.65 -14.95
N LEU A 305 14.26 21.33 -14.17
CA LEU A 305 15.15 20.68 -13.21
C LEU A 305 14.72 21.02 -11.79
N VAL A 306 14.64 20.00 -10.94
CA VAL A 306 14.38 20.15 -9.50
C VAL A 306 15.68 19.95 -8.75
N ILE A 307 16.17 20.98 -8.07
CA ILE A 307 17.32 20.80 -7.17
C ILE A 307 16.80 20.10 -5.91
N ASP A 308 17.08 18.80 -5.78
CA ASP A 308 16.51 17.95 -4.73
C ASP A 308 17.42 17.95 -3.50
N SER A 309 17.01 18.70 -2.47
CA SER A 309 17.68 18.73 -1.18
C SER A 309 16.66 18.63 -0.04
N SER A 310 17.09 18.07 1.08
CA SER A 310 16.38 18.23 2.36
C SER A 310 16.61 19.62 2.99
N GLN A 311 17.64 20.35 2.56
CA GLN A 311 18.03 21.72 2.94
C GLN A 311 18.49 22.54 1.72
N GLY A 312 17.57 23.25 1.07
CA GLY A 312 17.82 24.00 -0.16
C GLY A 312 18.31 25.43 0.02
N ALA A 313 18.08 26.08 1.16
CA ALA A 313 18.68 27.37 1.51
C ALA A 313 20.13 27.17 1.96
N SER A 314 20.98 26.71 1.04
CA SER A 314 22.39 26.45 1.26
C SER A 314 23.24 27.17 0.22
N MET A 315 24.48 27.49 0.60
CA MET A 315 25.47 28.05 -0.33
C MET A 315 25.61 27.18 -1.58
N TYR A 316 25.58 25.86 -1.44
CA TYR A 316 25.69 24.91 -2.56
C TYR A 316 24.55 25.07 -3.57
N GLN A 317 23.29 25.07 -3.11
CA GLN A 317 22.13 25.23 -3.99
C GLN A 317 22.07 26.62 -4.61
N VAL A 318 22.34 27.69 -3.84
CA VAL A 318 22.36 29.06 -4.36
C VAL A 318 23.41 29.23 -5.45
N ASN A 319 24.63 28.71 -5.23
CA ASN A 319 25.70 28.80 -6.21
C ASN A 319 25.40 27.98 -7.47
N LEU A 320 24.85 26.77 -7.31
CA LEU A 320 24.43 25.94 -8.43
C LEU A 320 23.30 26.60 -9.23
N LEU A 321 22.28 27.14 -8.56
CA LEU A 321 21.16 27.84 -9.19
C LEU A 321 21.65 29.04 -10.02
N LYS A 322 22.50 29.90 -9.44
CA LYS A 322 23.11 31.03 -10.18
C LYS A 322 23.92 30.56 -11.38
N TRP A 323 24.70 29.49 -11.22
CA TRP A 323 25.47 28.90 -12.31
C TRP A 323 24.55 28.38 -13.43
N ILE A 324 23.47 27.66 -13.08
CA ILE A 324 22.50 27.17 -14.08
C ILE A 324 21.85 28.34 -14.80
N LYS A 325 21.33 29.35 -14.09
CA LYS A 325 20.68 30.52 -14.72
C LYS A 325 21.64 31.34 -15.59
N THR A 326 22.95 31.30 -15.32
CA THR A 326 23.97 31.95 -16.16
C THR A 326 24.23 31.17 -17.45
N ASN A 327 24.30 29.84 -17.39
CA ASN A 327 24.64 28.99 -18.54
C ASN A 327 23.41 28.56 -19.37
N TYR A 328 22.24 28.51 -18.74
CA TYR A 328 20.97 28.06 -19.30
C TYR A 328 19.84 29.02 -18.85
N PRO A 329 19.78 30.24 -19.40
CA PRO A 329 18.88 31.28 -18.91
C PRO A 329 17.39 30.96 -19.16
N GLU A 330 17.07 30.34 -20.30
CA GLU A 330 15.68 30.11 -20.74
C GLU A 330 15.14 28.73 -20.40
N THR A 331 15.89 27.66 -20.66
CA THR A 331 15.46 26.27 -20.45
C THR A 331 16.68 25.41 -20.12
N PRO A 332 16.59 24.47 -19.15
CA PRO A 332 15.41 24.12 -18.34
C PRO A 332 15.03 25.19 -17.31
N GLN A 333 13.75 25.24 -16.98
CA GLN A 333 13.26 26.03 -15.85
C GLN A 333 13.69 25.36 -14.53
N ILE A 334 13.96 26.14 -13.47
CA ILE A 334 14.54 25.60 -12.23
C ILE A 334 13.57 25.71 -11.06
N ILE A 335 13.21 24.56 -10.49
CA ILE A 335 12.49 24.45 -9.22
C ILE A 335 13.53 24.27 -8.11
N ALA A 336 13.55 25.19 -7.15
CA ALA A 336 14.46 25.14 -6.00
C ALA A 336 13.71 24.72 -4.71
N GLY A 337 14.38 23.99 -3.81
CA GLY A 337 13.81 23.44 -2.57
C GLY A 337 14.56 22.19 -2.07
N ASN A 338 14.09 21.47 -1.05
CA ASN A 338 13.28 21.93 0.08
C ASN A 338 14.24 22.29 1.23
N GLY A 339 13.89 23.02 2.30
CA GLY A 339 14.90 23.15 3.36
C GLY A 339 14.63 23.45 4.83
N LYS A 340 15.70 23.19 5.59
CA LYS A 340 16.02 23.53 6.99
C LYS A 340 16.80 24.86 7.02
N LEU A 341 16.84 25.60 8.13
CA LEU A 341 17.85 26.67 8.30
C LEU A 341 18.98 26.13 9.17
N CYS A 342 20.22 26.35 8.75
CA CYS A 342 21.33 26.51 9.69
C CYS A 342 21.69 27.99 9.69
N ILE A 343 21.54 28.66 10.82
CA ILE A 343 22.19 29.95 11.03
C ILE A 343 23.67 29.60 11.25
N VAL A 344 24.52 29.81 10.24
CA VAL A 344 25.93 30.04 10.53
C VAL A 344 26.06 31.54 10.67
N TYR A 345 26.19 32.00 11.90
CA TYR A 345 26.62 33.37 12.18
C TYR A 345 28.00 33.55 11.55
N GLN A 346 28.08 34.36 10.51
CA GLN A 346 29.33 35.05 10.21
C GLN A 346 28.98 36.52 9.97
N GLU A 347 29.69 37.35 10.74
CA GLU A 347 29.46 38.75 11.01
C GLU A 347 29.01 39.58 9.81
N LEU A 348 27.79 40.15 9.89
CA LEU A 348 27.52 41.48 9.36
C LEU A 348 26.24 42.02 10.01
N TYR A 349 26.45 42.84 11.03
CA TYR A 349 25.45 43.70 11.67
C TYR A 349 24.72 44.52 10.60
N PHE A 350 23.41 44.32 10.44
CA PHE A 350 22.49 45.43 10.17
C PHE A 350 21.09 45.08 10.71
N VAL A 351 20.56 46.05 11.44
CA VAL A 351 19.37 46.07 12.30
C VAL A 351 18.09 45.74 11.53
N PHE A 352 17.27 44.81 12.04
CA PHE A 352 15.80 44.94 12.08
C PHE A 352 15.22 44.12 13.25
N GLU A 353 14.35 44.78 14.01
CA GLU A 353 13.68 44.31 15.22
C GLU A 353 12.66 43.19 14.98
N GLN A 354 12.63 42.28 15.95
CA GLN A 354 11.54 41.43 16.48
C GLN A 354 10.83 40.38 15.59
N ASP A 355 10.99 39.13 16.06
CA ASP A 355 10.12 37.96 15.98
C ASP A 355 9.73 37.43 14.59
N SER A 356 10.62 36.61 14.01
CA SER A 356 10.30 35.77 12.85
C SER A 356 11.09 34.46 12.89
N LEU A 357 10.43 33.40 13.37
CA LEU A 357 10.93 32.01 13.46
C LEU A 357 11.18 31.37 12.08
N LEU A 358 12.13 30.42 12.04
CA LEU A 358 13.08 30.19 10.94
C LEU A 358 12.97 28.79 10.26
N SER A 359 12.85 28.67 8.91
CA SER A 359 13.17 27.47 8.00
C SER A 359 12.49 27.54 6.57
N LEU A 360 12.67 26.64 5.55
CA LEU A 360 12.19 26.82 4.10
C LEU A 360 10.70 26.49 3.93
N VAL A 361 10.08 26.33 5.07
CA VAL A 361 8.66 26.40 5.39
C VAL A 361 8.29 27.82 5.83
N THR A 362 9.16 28.82 5.58
CA THR A 362 9.03 30.26 5.94
C THR A 362 9.44 31.15 4.77
N GLN A 363 9.02 32.42 4.82
CA GLN A 363 9.18 33.40 3.75
C GLN A 363 10.65 33.75 3.45
N ARG A 364 11.50 33.89 4.47
CA ARG A 364 12.92 34.30 4.32
C ARG A 364 13.73 33.37 3.43
N GLN A 365 13.42 32.09 3.54
CA GLN A 365 14.13 31.07 2.83
C GLN A 365 13.68 30.97 1.37
N ALA A 366 12.39 31.20 1.11
CA ALA A 366 11.90 31.43 -0.24
C ALA A 366 12.52 32.69 -0.86
N GLU A 367 12.69 33.78 -0.09
CA GLU A 367 13.39 34.98 -0.54
C GLU A 367 14.82 34.70 -1.03
N ILE A 368 15.62 33.93 -0.29
CA ILE A 368 16.99 33.58 -0.70
C ILE A 368 17.01 32.89 -2.07
N LEU A 369 16.16 31.89 -2.27
CA LEU A 369 16.12 31.11 -3.51
C LEU A 369 15.51 31.90 -4.68
N ILE A 370 14.46 32.69 -4.42
CA ILE A 370 13.85 33.56 -5.43
C ILE A 370 14.85 34.63 -5.88
N ASN A 371 15.55 35.28 -4.95
CA ASN A 371 16.58 36.27 -5.27
C ASN A 371 17.78 35.64 -6.01
N ALA A 372 18.04 34.34 -5.79
CA ALA A 372 19.07 33.59 -6.53
C ALA A 372 18.63 33.17 -7.95
N GLY A 373 17.36 33.35 -8.32
CA GLY A 373 16.85 33.12 -9.67
C GLY A 373 16.00 31.87 -9.86
N ALA A 374 15.38 31.33 -8.80
CA ALA A 374 14.47 30.20 -8.90
C ALA A 374 13.20 30.56 -9.70
N ASP A 375 12.77 29.66 -10.60
CA ASP A 375 11.56 29.83 -11.43
C ASP A 375 10.29 29.30 -10.74
N ALA A 376 10.46 28.47 -9.71
CA ALA A 376 9.44 27.98 -8.78
C ALA A 376 10.07 27.46 -7.48
N ILE A 377 9.26 27.35 -6.41
CA ILE A 377 9.71 26.87 -5.10
C ILE A 377 8.97 25.58 -4.71
N ARG A 378 9.72 24.56 -4.33
CA ARG A 378 9.21 23.31 -3.76
C ARG A 378 9.18 23.41 -2.24
N VAL A 379 8.00 23.20 -1.64
CA VAL A 379 7.75 23.45 -0.22
C VAL A 379 7.33 22.16 0.48
N GLY A 380 8.10 21.78 1.50
CA GLY A 380 7.73 20.71 2.45
C GLY A 380 8.94 20.09 3.14
N MET A 381 8.84 19.85 4.44
CA MET A 381 9.92 19.21 5.21
C MET A 381 9.36 18.42 6.39
N GLY A 382 9.66 17.12 6.43
CA GLY A 382 9.14 16.22 7.46
C GLY A 382 7.66 15.83 7.29
N SER A 383 6.98 16.33 6.26
CA SER A 383 5.55 16.09 6.01
C SER A 383 5.27 14.88 5.13
N GLY A 384 6.29 14.32 4.48
CA GLY A 384 6.16 13.13 3.63
C GLY A 384 5.80 11.89 4.45
N SER A 385 4.98 10.99 3.91
CA SER A 385 4.45 9.79 4.61
C SER A 385 5.51 8.80 5.11
N ILE A 386 6.75 8.94 4.65
CA ILE A 386 7.90 8.09 4.98
C ILE A 386 9.12 8.91 5.44
N CYS A 387 8.91 10.20 5.70
CA CYS A 387 9.94 11.11 6.18
C CYS A 387 9.82 11.18 7.70
N ILE A 388 10.93 10.94 8.40
CA ILE A 388 11.01 11.03 9.87
C ILE A 388 11.95 12.16 10.30
N THR A 389 12.23 13.11 9.41
CA THR A 389 13.16 14.22 9.67
C THR A 389 12.72 15.10 10.85
N GLN A 390 11.42 15.30 11.07
CA GLN A 390 10.91 16.04 12.22
C GLN A 390 11.27 15.34 13.54
N GLU A 391 11.08 14.02 13.61
CA GLU A 391 11.41 13.21 14.78
C GLU A 391 12.92 13.11 15.01
N VAL A 392 13.68 12.84 13.95
CA VAL A 392 15.12 12.54 14.04
C VAL A 392 15.97 13.80 14.18
N THR A 393 15.58 14.90 13.53
CA THR A 393 16.40 16.13 13.48
C THR A 393 15.77 17.33 14.17
N ALA A 394 14.55 17.18 14.70
CA ALA A 394 13.76 18.27 15.30
C ALA A 394 13.52 19.47 14.35
N VAL A 395 13.59 19.25 13.03
CA VAL A 395 13.37 20.31 12.03
C VAL A 395 12.27 19.93 11.05
N GLY A 396 11.29 20.83 10.92
CA GLY A 396 10.19 20.79 9.97
C GLY A 396 9.11 21.80 10.37
N ARG A 397 7.96 21.75 9.69
CA ARG A 397 6.77 22.55 10.04
C ARG A 397 5.53 21.85 9.54
N ALA A 398 4.40 22.14 10.18
CA ALA A 398 3.09 21.74 9.70
C ALA A 398 2.88 22.21 8.25
N GLN A 399 2.54 21.28 7.36
CA GLN A 399 2.59 21.51 5.91
C GLN A 399 1.62 22.61 5.44
N GLY A 400 0.44 22.72 6.04
CA GLY A 400 -0.55 23.72 5.65
C GLY A 400 -0.04 25.14 5.91
N THR A 401 0.46 25.40 7.13
CA THR A 401 1.08 26.69 7.45
C THR A 401 2.32 26.97 6.60
N ALA A 402 3.15 25.96 6.31
CA ALA A 402 4.32 26.12 5.47
C ALA A 402 3.97 26.60 4.06
N VAL A 403 3.02 25.91 3.41
CA VAL A 403 2.56 26.24 2.06
C VAL A 403 1.96 27.65 2.03
N TYR A 404 1.08 27.98 2.97
CA TYR A 404 0.46 29.30 3.04
C TYR A 404 1.49 30.42 3.18
N GLN A 405 2.41 30.31 4.13
CA GLN A 405 3.40 31.36 4.38
C GLN A 405 4.33 31.55 3.18
N VAL A 406 4.85 30.47 2.60
CA VAL A 406 5.74 30.56 1.43
C VAL A 406 4.98 31.07 0.20
N ALA A 407 3.75 30.60 -0.04
CA ALA A 407 2.94 31.06 -1.15
C ALA A 407 2.54 32.54 -1.04
N LYS A 408 2.24 33.03 0.17
CA LYS A 408 1.97 34.45 0.42
C LYS A 408 3.13 35.32 -0.04
N TYR A 409 4.36 34.97 0.33
CA TYR A 409 5.54 35.70 -0.10
C TYR A 409 5.86 35.50 -1.60
N ALA A 410 5.91 34.26 -2.08
CA ALA A 410 6.30 33.93 -3.45
C ALA A 410 5.38 34.59 -4.50
N ARG A 411 4.08 34.74 -4.16
CA ARG A 411 3.10 35.45 -4.99
C ARG A 411 3.45 36.91 -5.24
N THR A 412 4.02 37.61 -4.25
CA THR A 412 4.47 39.01 -4.43
C THR A 412 5.58 39.15 -5.48
N ARG A 413 6.24 38.05 -5.84
CA ARG A 413 7.30 37.95 -6.84
C ARG A 413 6.89 37.19 -8.10
N GLY A 414 5.62 36.80 -8.22
CA GLY A 414 5.11 35.99 -9.33
C GLY A 414 5.78 34.63 -9.47
N ILE A 415 6.16 33.99 -8.35
CA ILE A 415 6.82 32.68 -8.32
C ILE A 415 5.84 31.60 -7.86
N PRO A 416 5.57 30.56 -8.69
CA PRO A 416 4.74 29.42 -8.30
C PRO A 416 5.33 28.59 -7.15
N VAL A 417 4.44 27.99 -6.37
CA VAL A 417 4.79 27.11 -5.25
C VAL A 417 4.25 25.70 -5.47
N ILE A 418 5.09 24.70 -5.25
CA ILE A 418 4.74 23.29 -5.29
C ILE A 418 4.63 22.76 -3.87
N ALA A 419 3.45 22.30 -3.45
CA ALA A 419 3.25 21.69 -2.15
C ALA A 419 3.66 20.21 -2.19
N ASP A 420 4.75 19.86 -1.51
CA ASP A 420 5.35 18.53 -1.51
C ASP A 420 5.25 17.85 -0.13
N GLY A 421 4.65 16.66 -0.10
CA GLY A 421 4.46 15.89 1.12
C GLY A 421 3.13 16.13 1.83
N GLY A 422 2.69 15.13 2.58
CA GLY A 422 1.44 15.15 3.36
C GLY A 422 0.17 14.90 2.55
N ILE A 423 0.21 14.89 1.21
CA ILE A 423 -0.96 14.68 0.35
C ILE A 423 -1.40 13.20 0.36
N ARG A 424 -2.61 12.94 0.89
CA ARG A 424 -3.16 11.57 1.04
C ARG A 424 -4.33 11.28 0.10
N ASP A 425 -5.12 12.30 -0.21
CA ASP A 425 -6.36 12.21 -0.96
C ASP A 425 -6.65 13.53 -1.70
N VAL A 426 -7.75 13.55 -2.45
CA VAL A 426 -8.22 14.69 -3.24
C VAL A 426 -8.45 15.94 -2.38
N GLY A 427 -9.02 15.80 -1.18
CA GLY A 427 -9.32 16.93 -0.32
C GLY A 427 -8.05 17.68 0.11
N TYR A 428 -6.96 16.94 0.33
CA TYR A 428 -5.66 17.53 0.65
C TYR A 428 -5.08 18.32 -0.52
N ILE A 429 -5.32 17.88 -1.76
CA ILE A 429 -4.93 18.61 -2.96
C ILE A 429 -5.69 19.94 -3.02
N THR A 430 -7.01 19.90 -2.91
CA THR A 430 -7.86 21.10 -2.91
C THR A 430 -7.46 22.08 -1.82
N LYS A 431 -7.18 21.59 -0.59
CA LYS A 431 -6.71 22.41 0.52
C LYS A 431 -5.33 23.02 0.26
N ALA A 432 -4.38 22.28 -0.31
CA ALA A 432 -3.07 22.83 -0.66
C ALA A 432 -3.17 23.95 -1.69
N LEU A 433 -4.04 23.79 -2.71
CA LEU A 433 -4.30 24.83 -3.72
C LEU A 433 -4.97 26.06 -3.11
N ALA A 434 -5.95 25.88 -2.21
CA ALA A 434 -6.59 26.98 -1.48
C ALA A 434 -5.59 27.74 -0.59
N LEU A 435 -4.64 27.03 0.03
CA LEU A 435 -3.54 27.65 0.80
C LEU A 435 -2.53 28.39 -0.08
N GLY A 436 -2.68 28.37 -1.40
CA GLY A 436 -1.91 29.18 -2.34
C GLY A 436 -0.84 28.43 -3.13
N ALA A 437 -0.75 27.11 -3.00
CA ALA A 437 0.06 26.33 -3.93
C ALA A 437 -0.45 26.49 -5.38
N SER A 438 0.45 26.37 -6.35
CA SER A 438 0.09 26.26 -7.75
C SER A 438 -0.05 24.81 -8.18
N THR A 439 0.81 23.92 -7.68
CA THR A 439 0.74 22.48 -7.94
C THR A 439 1.03 21.69 -6.67
N VAL A 440 0.71 20.41 -6.68
CA VAL A 440 1.00 19.47 -5.59
C VAL A 440 1.91 18.36 -6.09
N MET A 441 2.90 17.99 -5.27
CA MET A 441 3.80 16.87 -5.53
C MET A 441 3.40 15.65 -4.71
N MET A 442 3.24 14.52 -5.39
CA MET A 442 2.66 13.29 -4.85
C MET A 442 3.68 12.15 -4.90
N GLY A 443 4.01 11.61 -3.73
CA GLY A 443 4.85 10.42 -3.56
C GLY A 443 4.00 9.17 -3.28
N GLY A 444 3.70 8.94 -2.00
CA GLY A 444 2.97 7.75 -1.55
C GLY A 444 1.59 7.56 -2.18
N LEU A 445 0.94 8.64 -2.62
CA LEU A 445 -0.33 8.57 -3.36
C LEU A 445 -0.19 7.83 -4.71
N LEU A 446 0.99 7.88 -5.34
CA LEU A 446 1.29 7.28 -6.65
C LEU A 446 2.19 6.03 -6.58
N ALA A 447 2.95 5.81 -5.50
CA ALA A 447 3.92 4.71 -5.40
C ALA A 447 3.34 3.28 -5.58
N GLY A 448 2.04 3.10 -5.32
CA GLY A 448 1.36 1.81 -5.44
C GLY A 448 0.79 1.51 -6.83
N THR A 449 1.03 2.36 -7.83
CA THR A 449 0.39 2.23 -9.15
C THR A 449 1.22 1.36 -10.09
N THR A 450 0.61 0.91 -11.19
CA THR A 450 1.28 0.02 -12.14
C THR A 450 2.54 0.65 -12.75
N GLU A 451 2.45 1.94 -13.08
CA GLU A 451 3.49 2.74 -13.75
C GLU A 451 4.61 3.21 -12.80
N ALA A 452 4.43 3.09 -11.48
CA ALA A 452 5.50 3.34 -10.53
C ALA A 452 6.57 2.23 -10.66
N PRO A 453 7.87 2.55 -10.56
CA PRO A 453 8.94 1.58 -10.73
C PRO A 453 8.94 0.49 -9.65
N GLY A 454 9.50 -0.67 -9.99
CA GLY A 454 9.60 -1.84 -9.11
C GLY A 454 8.48 -2.86 -9.29
N GLU A 455 8.74 -4.06 -8.80
CA GLU A 455 7.84 -5.21 -8.94
C GLU A 455 6.82 -5.30 -7.81
N TYR A 456 5.64 -5.84 -8.15
CA TYR A 456 4.67 -6.22 -7.15
C TYR A 456 5.09 -7.48 -6.42
N PHE A 457 4.84 -7.53 -5.12
CA PHE A 457 4.93 -8.74 -4.33
C PHE A 457 3.72 -8.89 -3.42
N TRP A 458 3.52 -10.10 -2.92
CA TRP A 458 2.42 -10.40 -2.01
C TRP A 458 2.92 -10.27 -0.58
N GLY A 459 2.35 -9.33 0.18
CA GLY A 459 2.67 -9.16 1.58
C GLY A 459 2.22 -10.35 2.43
N PRO A 460 2.73 -10.48 3.68
CA PRO A 460 2.31 -11.56 4.60
C PRO A 460 0.81 -11.57 4.91
N SER A 461 0.10 -10.46 4.66
CA SER A 461 -1.35 -10.30 4.80
C SER A 461 -2.16 -10.71 3.56
N GLY A 462 -1.52 -11.11 2.46
CA GLY A 462 -2.18 -11.41 1.20
C GLY A 462 -2.56 -10.16 0.38
N VAL A 463 -2.10 -8.98 0.79
CA VAL A 463 -2.32 -7.78 -0.02
C VAL A 463 -1.22 -7.70 -1.10
N ARG A 464 -1.59 -7.31 -2.33
CA ARG A 464 -0.62 -6.99 -3.37
C ARG A 464 0.02 -5.64 -3.03
N LEU A 465 1.35 -5.63 -2.92
CA LEU A 465 2.13 -4.49 -2.46
C LEU A 465 3.24 -4.14 -3.45
N LYS A 466 3.68 -2.88 -3.43
CA LYS A 466 4.96 -2.41 -3.97
C LYS A 466 5.83 -1.86 -2.85
N ASN A 467 7.14 -1.93 -3.04
CA ASN A 467 8.09 -1.30 -2.12
C ASN A 467 8.00 0.22 -2.27
N TYR A 468 8.00 0.94 -1.16
CA TYR A 468 7.96 2.38 -1.13
C TYR A 468 8.95 2.88 -0.09
N ARG A 469 10.02 3.56 -0.52
CA ARG A 469 11.10 3.98 0.37
C ARG A 469 11.46 5.44 0.19
N GLY A 470 11.93 6.03 1.28
CA GLY A 470 12.32 7.43 1.29
C GLY A 470 13.75 7.54 0.84
N MET A 471 14.08 8.59 0.09
CA MET A 471 15.46 8.84 -0.33
C MET A 471 16.43 8.97 0.87
N GLY A 472 15.91 9.21 2.09
CA GLY A 472 16.68 9.27 3.33
C GLY A 472 16.66 7.99 4.16
N SER A 473 16.12 6.90 3.64
CA SER A 473 16.23 5.58 4.27
C SER A 473 17.61 4.98 4.01
N LEU A 474 18.03 4.07 4.89
CA LEU A 474 19.31 3.37 4.72
C LEU A 474 19.34 2.63 3.38
N ASP A 475 18.26 1.93 3.03
CA ASP A 475 18.17 1.17 1.77
C ASP A 475 18.37 2.05 0.52
N ALA A 476 17.83 3.27 0.52
CA ALA A 476 18.00 4.20 -0.61
C ALA A 476 19.42 4.77 -0.66
N MET A 477 19.96 5.15 0.51
CA MET A 477 21.33 5.66 0.65
C MET A 477 22.40 4.60 0.36
N GLU A 478 22.13 3.32 0.61
CA GLU A 478 23.04 2.20 0.29
C GLU A 478 22.95 1.79 -1.17
N ALA A 479 21.77 1.92 -1.80
CA ALA A 479 21.58 1.54 -3.19
C ALA A 479 22.45 2.36 -4.15
N ASN A 480 22.43 3.70 -4.05
CA ASN A 480 23.19 4.59 -4.94
C ASN A 480 23.59 5.90 -4.22
N VAL A 481 24.62 6.57 -4.76
CA VAL A 481 25.21 7.81 -4.16
C VAL A 481 24.24 8.99 -4.21
N GLY A 482 23.35 9.07 -5.21
CA GLY A 482 22.43 10.19 -5.39
C GLY A 482 21.53 10.48 -4.18
N SER A 483 21.13 9.42 -3.44
CA SER A 483 20.37 9.54 -2.20
C SER A 483 21.16 10.15 -1.04
N GLN A 484 22.47 9.86 -0.94
CA GLN A 484 23.33 10.34 0.15
C GLN A 484 23.53 11.86 0.07
N ASP A 485 23.77 12.38 -1.14
CA ASP A 485 24.01 13.80 -1.37
C ASP A 485 22.85 14.70 -0.94
N ARG A 486 21.61 14.20 -1.05
CA ARG A 486 20.39 14.91 -0.62
C ARG A 486 20.36 15.23 0.89
N TYR A 487 21.04 14.43 1.71
CA TYR A 487 21.08 14.55 3.17
C TYR A 487 22.43 15.02 3.71
N PHE A 488 23.28 15.55 2.84
CA PHE A 488 24.62 16.07 3.17
C PHE A 488 25.59 15.03 3.75
N SER A 489 25.25 13.74 3.68
CA SER A 489 26.14 12.66 4.11
C SER A 489 27.21 12.39 3.04
N SER A 490 28.44 12.16 3.47
CA SER A 490 29.58 11.83 2.60
C SER A 490 29.82 10.31 2.56
N ARG A 491 30.46 9.81 1.49
CA ARG A 491 30.86 8.39 1.39
C ARG A 491 31.85 7.96 2.50
N SER A 492 32.57 8.93 3.08
CA SER A 492 33.53 8.73 4.18
C SER A 492 32.88 8.72 5.57
N ASP A 493 31.60 9.05 5.70
CA ASP A 493 30.94 9.06 7.01
C ASP A 493 30.72 7.62 7.48
N SER A 494 31.36 7.27 8.60
CA SER A 494 31.26 5.94 9.22
C SER A 494 29.87 5.66 9.80
N ILE A 495 29.10 6.70 10.12
CA ILE A 495 27.77 6.61 10.72
C ILE A 495 26.79 7.41 9.86
N LYS A 496 25.77 6.73 9.33
CA LYS A 496 24.67 7.35 8.55
C LYS A 496 23.44 7.49 9.43
N VAL A 497 22.85 8.69 9.45
CA VAL A 497 21.61 8.96 10.19
C VAL A 497 20.42 8.91 9.23
N ALA A 498 19.56 7.91 9.40
CA ALA A 498 18.37 7.76 8.56
C ALA A 498 17.35 8.87 8.85
N GLN A 499 16.88 9.54 7.81
CA GLN A 499 15.83 10.57 7.87
C GLN A 499 14.53 10.14 7.17
N GLY A 500 14.52 8.93 6.63
CA GLY A 500 13.34 8.29 6.05
C GLY A 500 13.28 6.81 6.37
N VAL A 501 12.14 6.20 6.07
CA VAL A 501 11.90 4.77 6.27
C VAL A 501 11.62 4.06 4.94
N SER A 502 11.79 2.74 4.96
CA SER A 502 11.32 1.84 3.90
C SER A 502 10.00 1.21 4.35
N ALA A 503 9.01 1.26 3.46
CA ALA A 503 7.65 0.81 3.71
C ALA A 503 7.10 0.09 2.47
N THR A 504 5.82 -0.30 2.54
CA THR A 504 5.12 -0.96 1.45
C THR A 504 3.81 -0.24 1.17
N MET A 505 3.45 -0.12 -0.10
CA MET A 505 2.23 0.52 -0.56
C MET A 505 1.33 -0.51 -1.21
N ARG A 506 0.03 -0.44 -0.90
CA ARG A 506 -0.98 -1.29 -1.56
C ARG A 506 -1.10 -0.93 -3.03
N ASP A 507 -1.35 -1.94 -3.85
CA ASP A 507 -1.70 -1.74 -5.26
C ASP A 507 -2.89 -0.79 -5.40
N ARG A 508 -2.74 0.23 -6.25
CA ARG A 508 -3.77 1.22 -6.58
C ARG A 508 -4.22 1.13 -8.04
N GLY A 509 -3.75 0.14 -8.79
CA GLY A 509 -4.00 0.00 -10.21
C GLY A 509 -3.27 1.05 -11.05
N SER A 510 -3.73 1.24 -12.29
CA SER A 510 -3.07 2.13 -13.24
C SER A 510 -3.41 3.61 -13.01
N ILE A 511 -2.40 4.47 -13.20
CA ILE A 511 -2.61 5.92 -13.16
C ILE A 511 -3.56 6.40 -14.24
N HIS A 512 -3.75 5.64 -15.33
CA HIS A 512 -4.69 5.99 -16.39
C HIS A 512 -6.15 6.02 -15.93
N LYS A 513 -6.48 5.38 -14.80
CA LYS A 513 -7.79 5.51 -14.15
C LYS A 513 -7.71 6.41 -12.92
N PHE A 514 -6.61 6.34 -12.18
CA PHE A 514 -6.48 7.02 -10.90
C PHE A 514 -6.31 8.54 -11.03
N VAL A 515 -5.51 9.03 -11.98
CA VAL A 515 -5.32 10.48 -12.19
C VAL A 515 -6.60 11.16 -12.66
N PRO A 516 -7.36 10.64 -13.64
CA PRO A 516 -8.68 11.19 -13.97
C PRO A 516 -9.63 11.27 -12.78
N TYR A 517 -9.62 10.28 -11.88
CA TYR A 517 -10.38 10.33 -10.63
C TYR A 517 -9.93 11.49 -9.73
N LEU A 518 -8.62 11.71 -9.56
CA LEU A 518 -8.10 12.84 -8.78
C LEU A 518 -8.51 14.18 -9.39
N VAL A 519 -8.34 14.34 -10.71
CA VAL A 519 -8.73 15.55 -11.46
C VAL A 519 -10.22 15.84 -11.26
N ARG A 520 -11.06 14.84 -11.46
CA ARG A 520 -12.51 15.00 -11.29
C ARG A 520 -12.89 15.33 -9.86
N GLY A 521 -12.23 14.71 -8.88
CA GLY A 521 -12.43 15.02 -7.47
C GLY A 521 -12.06 16.48 -7.12
N ILE A 522 -10.97 17.00 -7.69
CA ILE A 522 -10.58 18.41 -7.49
C ILE A 522 -11.62 19.33 -8.14
N GLN A 523 -12.10 19.01 -9.35
CA GLN A 523 -13.15 19.78 -10.01
C GLN A 523 -14.44 19.84 -9.18
N HIS A 524 -14.86 18.72 -8.57
CA HIS A 524 -15.99 18.72 -7.65
C HIS A 524 -15.73 19.59 -6.42
N GLY A 525 -14.53 19.52 -5.83
CA GLY A 525 -14.18 20.41 -4.72
C GLY A 525 -14.24 21.90 -5.10
N PHE A 526 -13.81 22.27 -6.31
CA PHE A 526 -13.90 23.63 -6.82
C PHE A 526 -15.35 24.07 -7.08
N GLN A 527 -16.16 23.17 -7.64
CA GLN A 527 -17.59 23.39 -7.82
C GLN A 527 -18.28 23.65 -6.48
N ASP A 528 -18.04 22.82 -5.47
CA ASP A 528 -18.64 22.96 -4.13
C ASP A 528 -18.21 24.26 -3.43
N ILE A 529 -16.98 24.71 -3.66
CA ILE A 529 -16.50 26.03 -3.20
C ILE A 529 -17.13 27.19 -4.01
N GLY A 530 -17.65 26.91 -5.21
CA GLY A 530 -18.26 27.91 -6.09
C GLY A 530 -17.30 28.64 -7.02
N VAL A 531 -16.16 28.02 -7.37
CA VAL A 531 -15.10 28.64 -8.21
C VAL A 531 -14.79 27.79 -9.45
N LYS A 532 -14.57 28.43 -10.60
CA LYS A 532 -14.35 27.74 -11.88
C LYS A 532 -12.88 27.48 -12.21
N ASN A 533 -11.95 28.13 -11.54
CA ASN A 533 -10.52 27.99 -11.78
C ASN A 533 -9.70 28.45 -10.57
N LEU A 534 -8.38 28.24 -10.63
CA LEU A 534 -7.49 28.59 -9.52
C LEU A 534 -7.41 30.10 -9.27
N ASP A 535 -7.59 30.93 -10.28
CA ASP A 535 -7.54 32.38 -10.12
C ASP A 535 -8.77 32.91 -9.38
N GLU A 536 -9.96 32.39 -9.71
CA GLU A 536 -11.19 32.65 -8.95
C GLU A 536 -11.06 32.20 -7.49
N LEU A 537 -10.53 30.99 -7.23
CA LEU A 537 -10.26 30.51 -5.87
C LEU A 537 -9.35 31.47 -5.10
N ARG A 538 -8.24 31.86 -5.71
CA ARG A 538 -7.24 32.75 -5.09
C ARG A 538 -7.81 34.14 -4.81
N ASN A 539 -8.55 34.69 -5.76
CA ASN A 539 -9.16 36.01 -5.64
C ASN A 539 -10.28 36.02 -4.60
N GLY A 540 -11.13 34.98 -4.57
CA GLY A 540 -12.17 34.81 -3.56
C GLY A 540 -11.59 34.68 -2.14
N ILE A 541 -10.47 33.95 -1.99
CA ILE A 541 -9.74 33.88 -0.71
C ILE A 541 -9.16 35.23 -0.31
N ALA A 542 -8.54 35.95 -1.25
CA ALA A 542 -7.95 37.27 -0.98
C ALA A 542 -9.00 38.32 -0.60
N ARG A 543 -10.22 38.22 -1.13
CA ARG A 543 -11.37 39.07 -0.77
C ARG A 543 -12.08 38.62 0.52
N GLY A 544 -11.73 37.47 1.07
CA GLY A 544 -12.40 36.90 2.25
C GLY A 544 -13.78 36.29 1.97
N GLU A 545 -14.13 36.08 0.70
CA GLU A 545 -15.39 35.45 0.27
C GLU A 545 -15.34 33.93 0.48
N VAL A 546 -14.20 33.31 0.20
CA VAL A 546 -13.98 31.89 0.51
C VAL A 546 -13.63 31.77 1.99
N ARG A 547 -14.49 31.08 2.74
CA ARG A 547 -14.38 30.92 4.20
C ARG A 547 -13.82 29.55 4.56
N PHE A 548 -13.22 29.48 5.75
CA PHE A 548 -12.59 28.28 6.30
C PHE A 548 -13.10 28.03 7.71
N GLU A 549 -12.95 26.79 8.17
CA GLU A 549 -13.35 26.41 9.53
C GLU A 549 -12.32 25.46 10.15
N ARG A 550 -11.87 25.73 11.37
CA ARG A 550 -10.96 24.82 12.10
C ARG A 550 -11.71 23.56 12.53
N ARG A 551 -11.03 22.42 12.45
CA ARG A 551 -11.58 21.13 12.89
C ARG A 551 -10.95 20.71 14.19
N SER A 552 -11.77 20.61 15.23
CA SER A 552 -11.41 19.89 16.45
C SER A 552 -11.10 18.42 16.15
N SER A 553 -10.39 17.73 17.05
CA SER A 553 -10.14 16.29 16.92
C SER A 553 -11.43 15.48 16.75
N ASN A 554 -12.51 15.86 17.45
CA ASN A 554 -13.81 15.22 17.30
C ASN A 554 -14.45 15.49 15.94
N ALA A 555 -14.37 16.73 15.42
CA ALA A 555 -14.82 17.05 14.06
C ALA A 555 -13.99 16.32 12.98
N GLN A 556 -12.74 15.95 13.30
CA GLN A 556 -11.93 15.11 12.43
C GLN A 556 -12.44 13.66 12.38
N VAL A 557 -12.80 13.10 13.54
CA VAL A 557 -13.41 11.76 13.64
C VAL A 557 -14.78 11.71 12.96
N GLU A 558 -15.63 12.72 13.20
CA GLU A 558 -16.96 12.85 12.57
C GLU A 558 -16.87 13.04 11.06
N GLY A 559 -15.96 13.86 10.55
CA GLY A 559 -15.80 13.99 9.09
C GLY A 559 -15.15 12.77 8.43
N GLY A 560 -14.68 11.79 9.21
CA GLY A 560 -14.22 10.49 8.73
C GLY A 560 -15.37 9.48 8.61
N VAL A 561 -15.04 8.20 8.38
CA VAL A 561 -16.04 7.13 8.47
C VAL A 561 -16.16 6.71 9.93
N HIS A 562 -17.36 6.86 10.51
CA HIS A 562 -17.64 6.49 11.89
C HIS A 562 -19.02 5.81 12.03
N SER A 563 -19.30 5.23 13.21
CA SER A 563 -20.60 4.64 13.55
C SER A 563 -21.08 3.48 12.65
N LEU A 564 -20.14 2.73 12.05
CA LEU A 564 -20.44 1.56 11.21
C LEU A 564 -19.77 0.29 11.77
N HIS A 565 -20.48 -0.85 11.71
CA HIS A 565 -19.93 -2.16 12.08
C HIS A 565 -18.74 -2.57 11.20
N SER A 566 -18.83 -2.30 9.89
CA SER A 566 -17.71 -2.37 8.95
C SER A 566 -18.01 -1.53 7.71
N ARG A 567 -16.97 -1.08 7.00
CA ARG A 567 -17.06 -0.46 5.68
C ARG A 567 -16.73 -1.50 4.62
N MET A 568 -17.49 -1.55 3.53
CA MET A 568 -17.13 -2.34 2.36
C MET A 568 -15.88 -1.72 1.71
N CYS A 569 -14.75 -2.39 1.86
CA CYS A 569 -13.73 -2.41 0.82
C CYS A 569 -14.08 -3.61 -0.06
N GLU A 570 -14.29 -3.40 -1.35
CA GLU A 570 -14.42 -4.49 -2.33
C GLU A 570 -13.23 -5.45 -2.13
N GLY A 571 -13.50 -6.71 -1.77
CA GLY A 571 -12.49 -7.76 -1.59
C GLY A 571 -12.10 -8.17 -0.15
N GLY A 572 -12.96 -7.96 0.86
CA GLY A 572 -12.66 -8.40 2.24
C GLY A 572 -12.71 -9.93 2.44
N VAL A 573 -11.70 -10.49 3.10
CA VAL A 573 -11.69 -11.89 3.57
C VAL A 573 -12.27 -11.97 4.99
N TYR A 574 -13.22 -12.88 5.22
CA TYR A 574 -13.93 -13.04 6.49
C TYR A 574 -13.40 -14.26 7.27
N ARG A 575 -13.47 -14.20 8.60
CA ARG A 575 -12.90 -15.23 9.49
C ARG A 575 -13.98 -16.24 9.88
N TYR A 576 -13.68 -17.52 9.71
CA TYR A 576 -14.57 -18.62 10.05
C TYR A 576 -13.85 -19.65 10.92
N LEU A 577 -14.56 -20.20 11.89
CA LEU A 577 -14.17 -21.36 12.66
C LEU A 577 -14.79 -22.60 12.03
N LEU A 578 -13.98 -23.54 11.58
CA LEU A 578 -14.38 -24.77 10.88
C LEU A 578 -14.03 -25.98 11.74
N TRP A 579 -14.94 -26.96 11.83
CA TRP A 579 -14.71 -28.24 12.48
C TRP A 579 -14.53 -29.34 11.43
N ALA A 580 -13.53 -30.19 11.62
CA ALA A 580 -13.30 -31.36 10.77
C ALA A 580 -12.91 -32.59 11.59
N SER A 581 -13.33 -33.75 11.11
CA SER A 581 -12.92 -35.07 11.58
C SER A 581 -11.91 -35.68 10.59
N TYR A 582 -10.88 -36.35 11.09
CA TYR A 582 -9.90 -37.02 10.24
C TYR A 582 -9.20 -38.21 10.93
N ASP A 583 -8.82 -39.18 10.11
CA ASP A 583 -7.99 -40.32 10.51
C ASP A 583 -6.50 -39.95 10.47
N GLY A 584 -5.89 -39.77 11.64
CA GLY A 584 -4.48 -39.44 11.79
C GLY A 584 -3.49 -40.46 11.20
N ALA A 585 -3.89 -41.70 10.94
CA ALA A 585 -3.04 -42.71 10.31
C ALA A 585 -2.78 -42.41 8.83
N ARG A 586 -3.71 -41.70 8.17
CA ARG A 586 -3.63 -41.32 6.74
C ARG A 586 -2.87 -40.01 6.51
N PHE A 587 -2.55 -39.26 7.56
CA PHE A 587 -1.88 -37.96 7.46
C PHE A 587 -0.58 -37.92 8.27
N LEU A 588 0.54 -37.67 7.59
CA LEU A 588 1.89 -37.90 8.13
C LEU A 588 2.36 -36.85 9.18
N SER A 589 1.69 -35.70 9.32
CA SER A 589 1.74 -34.80 10.49
C SER A 589 0.83 -33.57 10.26
N ILE A 590 0.63 -32.71 11.26
CA ILE A 590 0.02 -31.37 11.09
C ILE A 590 1.06 -30.23 10.99
N ALA A 591 2.32 -30.45 11.40
CA ALA A 591 3.25 -29.37 11.75
C ALA A 591 4.38 -29.07 10.75
N ASN A 592 4.62 -29.89 9.72
CA ASN A 592 5.72 -29.64 8.78
C ASN A 592 5.19 -29.21 7.41
N GLY A 593 5.42 -27.95 7.05
CA GLY A 593 5.23 -27.44 5.68
C GLY A 593 6.24 -27.98 4.67
N SER A 594 6.69 -29.23 4.82
CA SER A 594 7.75 -29.82 4.00
C SER A 594 7.34 -31.10 3.26
N ILE A 595 6.08 -31.56 3.32
CA ILE A 595 5.59 -32.69 2.49
C ILE A 595 4.10 -32.49 2.14
N ASN A 596 3.71 -32.85 0.92
CA ASN A 596 2.37 -32.71 0.31
C ASN A 596 1.21 -33.50 1.00
N HIS A 597 1.41 -34.10 2.19
CA HIS A 597 0.47 -35.07 2.79
C HIS A 597 0.07 -34.75 4.25
N SER A 598 -0.24 -33.48 4.56
CA SER A 598 -0.79 -33.07 5.88
C SER A 598 -2.28 -32.73 5.79
N VAL A 599 -3.02 -32.87 6.91
CA VAL A 599 -4.43 -32.44 7.00
C VAL A 599 -4.59 -30.96 6.61
N LEU A 600 -3.62 -30.12 7.01
CA LEU A 600 -3.63 -28.70 6.72
C LEU A 600 -3.40 -28.42 5.23
N SER A 601 -2.48 -29.15 4.59
CA SER A 601 -2.23 -29.05 3.15
C SER A 601 -3.44 -29.51 2.35
N PHE A 602 -4.08 -30.60 2.78
CA PHE A 602 -5.29 -31.14 2.16
C PHE A 602 -6.46 -30.17 2.26
N LEU A 603 -6.76 -29.66 3.46
CA LEU A 603 -7.81 -28.66 3.67
C LEU A 603 -7.54 -27.36 2.89
N LYS A 604 -6.27 -26.95 2.77
CA LYS A 604 -5.89 -25.79 1.94
C LYS A 604 -6.13 -26.05 0.45
N ALA A 605 -5.83 -27.25 -0.05
CA ALA A 605 -6.07 -27.61 -1.44
C ALA A 605 -7.58 -27.59 -1.74
N LEU A 606 -8.38 -28.23 -0.88
CA LEU A 606 -9.83 -28.31 -1.00
C LEU A 606 -10.50 -26.93 -1.09
N VAL A 607 -10.13 -26.01 -0.19
CA VAL A 607 -10.71 -24.66 -0.16
C VAL A 607 -10.19 -23.79 -1.31
N ARG A 608 -8.95 -24.00 -1.79
CA ARG A 608 -8.39 -23.26 -2.94
C ARG A 608 -9.09 -23.58 -4.24
N GLU A 609 -9.53 -24.82 -4.44
CA GLU A 609 -10.27 -25.16 -5.66
C GLU A 609 -11.65 -24.51 -5.71
N THR A 610 -12.31 -24.34 -4.57
CA THR A 610 -13.58 -23.60 -4.49
C THR A 610 -13.37 -22.09 -4.69
N PHE A 611 -12.21 -21.57 -4.30
CA PHE A 611 -11.87 -20.15 -4.41
C PHE A 611 -10.49 -19.93 -5.05
N PRO A 612 -10.38 -20.11 -6.37
CA PRO A 612 -9.09 -20.03 -7.08
C PRO A 612 -8.41 -18.66 -6.93
N ASP A 613 -9.21 -17.59 -6.79
CA ASP A 613 -8.72 -16.21 -6.65
C ASP A 613 -8.02 -15.92 -5.31
N ILE A 614 -8.13 -16.80 -4.30
CA ILE A 614 -7.44 -16.65 -3.00
C ILE A 614 -5.94 -17.04 -3.09
N GLY A 615 -5.54 -17.86 -4.07
CA GLY A 615 -4.15 -18.25 -4.30
C GLY A 615 -3.36 -18.72 -3.05
N MET A 616 -2.12 -18.25 -2.88
CA MET A 616 -1.24 -18.58 -1.74
C MET A 616 -1.66 -17.93 -0.39
N GLN A 617 -2.73 -17.11 -0.37
CA GLN A 617 -3.14 -16.29 0.77
C GLN A 617 -4.06 -17.01 1.77
N LEU A 618 -4.52 -18.22 1.43
CA LEU A 618 -5.40 -19.01 2.31
C LEU A 618 -4.70 -19.36 3.63
N LYS A 619 -5.02 -18.60 4.68
CA LYS A 619 -4.56 -18.84 6.05
C LYS A 619 -5.54 -19.76 6.75
N ILE A 620 -5.05 -20.96 7.10
CA ILE A 620 -5.75 -21.89 7.96
C ILE A 620 -4.84 -22.21 9.13
N SER A 621 -5.36 -22.15 10.37
CA SER A 621 -4.62 -22.58 11.55
C SER A 621 -5.46 -23.45 12.48
N PRO A 622 -4.93 -24.60 12.95
CA PRO A 622 -5.66 -25.51 13.82
C PRO A 622 -5.66 -25.01 15.27
N SER A 623 -6.78 -25.25 15.96
CA SER A 623 -6.95 -25.09 17.41
C SER A 623 -6.01 -26.00 18.21
N SER A 624 -5.70 -27.17 17.66
CA SER A 624 -4.84 -28.20 18.24
C SER A 624 -3.95 -28.80 17.17
N ARG A 625 -2.62 -28.62 17.29
CA ARG A 625 -1.67 -29.33 16.42
C ARG A 625 -1.71 -30.83 16.83
N THR A 626 -1.74 -31.79 15.90
CA THR A 626 -1.58 -33.24 16.19
C THR A 626 -0.30 -33.86 15.58
N ASP A 627 0.19 -34.97 16.16
CA ASP A 627 1.35 -35.75 15.64
C ASP A 627 0.88 -36.69 14.53
N ALA A 628 1.82 -37.29 13.78
CA ALA A 628 1.54 -38.43 12.91
C ALA A 628 0.83 -39.53 13.71
N GLY A 629 -0.29 -40.06 13.20
CA GLY A 629 -1.05 -41.13 13.86
C GLY A 629 -2.05 -40.69 14.93
N VAL A 630 -2.19 -39.39 15.23
CA VAL A 630 -3.22 -38.91 16.18
C VAL A 630 -4.50 -38.58 15.43
N HIS A 631 -5.59 -39.25 15.78
CA HIS A 631 -6.90 -39.08 15.13
C HIS A 631 -7.68 -37.91 15.76
N ALA A 632 -8.53 -37.27 14.96
CA ALA A 632 -9.46 -36.26 15.46
C ALA A 632 -10.89 -36.62 15.06
N MET A 633 -11.74 -36.80 16.05
CA MET A 633 -13.19 -36.94 15.82
C MET A 633 -13.81 -35.57 15.55
N ARG A 634 -13.34 -34.51 16.23
CA ARG A 634 -13.74 -33.13 15.98
C ARG A 634 -12.62 -32.16 16.38
N ASN A 635 -11.84 -31.71 15.40
CA ASN A 635 -10.84 -30.64 15.57
C ASN A 635 -11.33 -29.35 14.92
N ALA A 636 -10.97 -28.21 15.49
CA ALA A 636 -11.36 -26.91 14.97
C ALA A 636 -10.20 -26.18 14.29
N PHE A 637 -10.50 -25.40 13.26
CA PHE A 637 -9.58 -24.66 12.40
C PHE A 637 -10.11 -23.25 12.21
N ILE A 638 -9.26 -22.24 12.33
CA ILE A 638 -9.60 -20.90 11.86
C ILE A 638 -9.24 -20.83 10.38
N MET A 639 -10.13 -20.27 9.55
CA MET A 639 -9.88 -20.02 8.14
C MET A 639 -10.35 -18.62 7.74
N GLN A 640 -9.78 -18.11 6.66
CA GLN A 640 -10.14 -16.82 6.08
C GLN A 640 -10.60 -17.02 4.63
N ILE A 641 -11.88 -16.76 4.34
CA ILE A 641 -12.50 -16.94 3.00
C ILE A 641 -13.37 -15.71 2.60
N PRO A 642 -13.51 -15.37 1.31
CA PRO A 642 -14.11 -14.14 0.79
C PRO A 642 -15.64 -14.20 0.70
N ILE A 643 -16.29 -14.94 1.59
CA ILE A 643 -17.75 -15.02 1.66
C ILE A 643 -18.21 -14.24 2.88
N ARG A 644 -19.09 -13.26 2.68
CA ARG A 644 -19.63 -12.40 3.74
C ARG A 644 -20.70 -13.11 4.59
N ASN A 645 -21.52 -13.94 3.95
CA ASN A 645 -22.67 -14.60 4.57
C ASN A 645 -22.67 -16.08 4.21
N ALA A 646 -21.71 -16.83 4.73
CA ALA A 646 -21.59 -18.24 4.36
C ALA A 646 -22.74 -19.08 4.92
N ASP A 647 -23.53 -18.58 5.89
CA ASP A 647 -24.69 -19.31 6.42
C ASP A 647 -25.77 -19.57 5.35
N GLU A 648 -25.96 -18.66 4.39
CA GLU A 648 -26.89 -18.86 3.24
C GLU A 648 -26.39 -19.90 2.23
N SER A 649 -25.06 -20.10 2.15
CA SER A 649 -24.41 -21.05 1.24
C SER A 649 -23.75 -22.25 1.95
N LYS A 650 -23.97 -22.38 3.27
CA LYS A 650 -23.24 -23.28 4.18
C LYS A 650 -23.42 -24.74 3.79
N SER A 651 -24.67 -25.13 3.55
CA SER A 651 -25.01 -26.49 3.15
C SER A 651 -24.37 -26.87 1.81
N ASN A 652 -24.34 -25.94 0.85
CA ASN A 652 -23.76 -26.17 -0.47
C ASN A 652 -22.24 -26.30 -0.41
N LEU A 653 -21.57 -25.43 0.35
CA LEU A 653 -20.12 -25.49 0.54
C LEU A 653 -19.68 -26.74 1.31
N LEU A 654 -20.40 -27.09 2.38
CA LEU A 654 -20.15 -28.32 3.13
C LEU A 654 -20.35 -29.56 2.25
N HIS A 655 -21.37 -29.56 1.39
CA HIS A 655 -21.61 -30.65 0.46
C HIS A 655 -20.49 -30.76 -0.58
N ASP A 656 -20.13 -29.66 -1.26
CA ASP A 656 -19.06 -29.60 -2.26
C ASP A 656 -17.71 -30.06 -1.67
N TRP A 657 -17.30 -29.48 -0.54
CA TRP A 657 -16.05 -29.86 0.10
C TRP A 657 -16.02 -31.31 0.57
N ASN A 658 -17.11 -31.82 1.15
CA ASN A 658 -17.14 -33.21 1.60
C ASN A 658 -17.21 -34.19 0.42
N HIS A 659 -17.92 -33.84 -0.65
CA HIS A 659 -17.97 -34.65 -1.88
C HIS A 659 -16.57 -34.81 -2.44
N ARG A 660 -15.87 -33.70 -2.71
CA ARG A 660 -14.49 -33.73 -3.21
C ARG A 660 -13.54 -34.44 -2.25
N ALA A 661 -13.65 -34.16 -0.95
CA ALA A 661 -12.81 -34.85 0.03
C ALA A 661 -13.00 -36.37 -0.02
N SER A 662 -14.23 -36.85 -0.21
CA SER A 662 -14.53 -38.27 -0.31
C SER A 662 -13.94 -38.94 -1.56
N GLU A 663 -13.82 -38.21 -2.68
CA GLU A 663 -13.17 -38.71 -3.90
C GLU A 663 -11.67 -38.96 -3.70
N PHE A 664 -11.00 -38.11 -2.91
CA PHE A 664 -9.54 -38.20 -2.71
C PHE A 664 -9.13 -39.10 -1.54
N VAL A 665 -9.85 -39.07 -0.42
CA VAL A 665 -9.45 -39.77 0.82
C VAL A 665 -10.56 -40.63 1.44
N GLY A 666 -11.67 -40.83 0.74
CA GLY A 666 -12.81 -41.62 1.21
C GLY A 666 -13.39 -41.05 2.50
N THR A 667 -13.68 -41.93 3.46
CA THR A 667 -14.24 -41.54 4.78
C THR A 667 -13.17 -41.05 5.78
N SER A 668 -11.92 -40.89 5.34
CA SER A 668 -10.78 -40.55 6.22
C SER A 668 -10.72 -39.07 6.60
N PHE A 669 -11.51 -38.21 5.96
CA PHE A 669 -11.62 -36.78 6.26
C PHE A 669 -13.05 -36.31 6.01
N ARG A 670 -13.57 -35.47 6.90
CA ARG A 670 -14.89 -34.85 6.74
C ARG A 670 -14.92 -33.50 7.44
N ILE A 671 -15.43 -32.48 6.76
CA ILE A 671 -15.76 -31.20 7.37
C ILE A 671 -17.15 -31.35 8.00
N LEU A 672 -17.21 -31.14 9.31
CA LEU A 672 -18.41 -31.31 10.10
C LEU A 672 -19.28 -30.06 10.05
N ASP A 673 -18.66 -28.89 10.22
CA ASP A 673 -19.37 -27.63 10.35
C ASP A 673 -18.43 -26.43 10.17
N PHE A 674 -18.96 -25.23 9.94
CA PHE A 674 -18.21 -23.98 10.09
C PHE A 674 -19.10 -22.79 10.44
N HIS A 675 -18.55 -21.83 11.18
CA HIS A 675 -19.26 -20.68 11.73
C HIS A 675 -18.46 -19.38 11.61
N PRO A 676 -19.09 -18.23 11.31
CA PRO A 676 -18.41 -16.94 11.28
C PRO A 676 -17.95 -16.53 12.69
N VAL A 677 -16.77 -15.92 12.77
CA VAL A 677 -16.20 -15.43 14.04
C VAL A 677 -15.55 -14.05 13.86
N SER A 678 -15.49 -13.28 14.94
CA SER A 678 -14.93 -11.93 14.94
C SER A 678 -13.42 -11.92 14.66
N LYS A 679 -12.90 -10.75 14.28
CA LYS A 679 -11.47 -10.58 13.96
C LYS A 679 -10.55 -10.89 15.14
N GLY A 680 -10.99 -10.69 16.39
CA GLY A 680 -10.20 -11.02 17.59
C GLY A 680 -10.22 -12.49 18.00
N PHE A 681 -11.06 -13.33 17.35
CA PHE A 681 -11.23 -14.72 17.75
C PHE A 681 -10.00 -15.58 17.40
N CYS A 682 -9.45 -16.26 18.41
CA CYS A 682 -8.36 -17.20 18.27
C CYS A 682 -8.82 -18.63 18.58
N SER A 683 -8.71 -19.52 17.58
CA SER A 683 -9.10 -20.93 17.70
C SER A 683 -8.33 -21.69 18.78
N ARG A 684 -7.20 -21.19 19.27
CA ARG A 684 -6.44 -21.80 20.38
C ARG A 684 -6.78 -21.20 21.74
N ARG A 685 -6.84 -19.85 21.84
CA ARG A 685 -6.98 -19.10 23.11
C ARG A 685 -8.42 -19.01 23.61
N ASN A 686 -9.40 -19.02 22.71
CA ASN A 686 -10.83 -18.95 23.05
C ASN A 686 -11.48 -20.33 23.23
N VAL A 687 -10.68 -21.41 23.31
CA VAL A 687 -11.19 -22.76 23.60
C VAL A 687 -11.62 -22.85 25.05
N SER A 688 -12.87 -23.28 25.27
CA SER A 688 -13.40 -23.54 26.60
C SER A 688 -12.75 -24.76 27.21
N TYR A 689 -12.70 -25.87 26.47
CA TYR A 689 -11.94 -27.08 26.80
C TYR A 689 -11.80 -28.02 25.60
N ARG A 690 -10.86 -28.96 25.70
CA ARG A 690 -10.61 -30.05 24.75
C ARG A 690 -10.87 -31.38 25.44
N LYS A 691 -11.44 -32.33 24.69
CA LYS A 691 -11.63 -33.71 25.11
C LYS A 691 -10.66 -34.62 24.38
N TYR A 692 -9.90 -35.39 25.13
CA TYR A 692 -8.97 -36.38 24.62
C TYR A 692 -9.35 -37.76 25.14
N LYS A 693 -9.04 -38.76 24.34
CA LYS A 693 -9.16 -40.16 24.71
C LYS A 693 -7.94 -40.93 24.28
N TYR A 694 -7.44 -41.82 25.13
CA TYR A 694 -6.33 -42.70 24.81
C TYR A 694 -6.76 -44.15 24.95
N ARG A 695 -6.55 -44.96 23.91
CA ARG A 695 -6.94 -46.38 23.87
C ARG A 695 -5.75 -47.29 24.10
N LEU A 696 -5.91 -48.25 25.01
CA LEU A 696 -4.95 -49.30 25.33
C LEU A 696 -5.57 -50.66 25.03
N ALA A 697 -4.74 -51.59 24.56
CA ALA A 697 -5.10 -53.01 24.45
C ALA A 697 -4.05 -53.83 25.22
N ILE A 698 -4.49 -54.53 26.26
CA ILE A 698 -3.63 -55.27 27.17
C ILE A 698 -3.84 -56.76 26.94
N ALA A 699 -2.76 -57.50 26.68
CA ALA A 699 -2.85 -58.95 26.52
C ALA A 699 -3.31 -59.62 27.82
N GLU A 700 -4.26 -60.54 27.72
CA GLU A 700 -4.80 -61.27 28.88
C GLU A 700 -3.78 -62.22 29.52
N ASN A 701 -2.85 -62.75 28.72
CA ASN A 701 -1.76 -63.60 29.17
C ASN A 701 -0.48 -63.40 28.32
N GLU A 702 0.65 -63.93 28.80
CA GLU A 702 1.96 -63.76 28.15
C GLU A 702 2.10 -64.56 26.85
N GLU A 703 1.42 -65.71 26.75
CA GLU A 703 1.39 -66.54 25.55
C GLU A 703 0.68 -65.81 24.39
N GLU A 704 -0.46 -65.19 24.65
CA GLU A 704 -1.18 -64.32 23.71
C GLU A 704 -0.31 -63.13 23.30
N TRP A 705 0.43 -62.50 24.22
CA TRP A 705 1.34 -61.41 23.86
C TRP A 705 2.43 -61.85 22.87
N LEU A 706 3.10 -62.99 23.15
CA LEU A 706 4.18 -63.52 22.31
C LEU A 706 3.66 -63.95 20.93
N LYS A 707 2.56 -64.72 20.89
CA LYS A 707 1.93 -65.20 19.67
C LYS A 707 1.51 -64.07 18.73
N ASN A 708 0.93 -63.01 19.28
CA ASN A 708 0.48 -61.85 18.50
C ASN A 708 1.62 -60.89 18.12
N THR A 709 2.77 -60.96 18.82
CA THR A 709 3.98 -60.21 18.43
C THR A 709 4.67 -60.87 17.23
N GLU A 710 4.69 -62.21 17.17
CA GLU A 710 5.28 -62.97 16.06
C GLU A 710 4.35 -63.07 14.84
N GLN A 711 3.04 -63.29 15.05
CA GLN A 711 2.03 -63.39 14.00
C GLN A 711 0.75 -62.61 14.37
N PRO A 712 0.72 -61.28 14.16
CA PRO A 712 -0.45 -60.47 14.47
C PRO A 712 -1.68 -60.86 13.64
N LEU A 713 -2.85 -60.89 14.28
CA LEU A 713 -4.13 -61.18 13.65
C LEU A 713 -4.60 -60.02 12.77
N LEU A 714 -5.44 -60.31 11.76
CA LEU A 714 -5.92 -59.31 10.80
C LEU A 714 -6.59 -58.10 11.45
N TRP A 715 -7.38 -58.32 12.51
CA TRP A 715 -8.03 -57.22 13.24
C TRP A 715 -7.01 -56.36 14.01
N GLN A 716 -5.91 -56.94 14.49
CA GLN A 716 -4.83 -56.19 15.17
C GLN A 716 -4.09 -55.31 14.18
N PHE A 717 -3.86 -55.77 12.95
CA PHE A 717 -3.32 -54.92 11.89
C PHE A 717 -4.23 -53.71 11.61
N ALA A 718 -5.55 -53.91 11.59
CA ALA A 718 -6.52 -52.84 11.37
C ALA A 718 -6.60 -51.86 12.56
N GLU A 719 -6.47 -52.35 13.80
CA GLU A 719 -6.58 -51.56 15.03
C GLU A 719 -5.26 -50.92 15.49
N ARG A 720 -4.10 -51.38 14.99
CA ARG A 720 -2.76 -50.89 15.36
C ARG A 720 -2.55 -49.37 15.31
N PRO A 721 -3.15 -48.63 14.37
CA PRO A 721 -3.07 -47.17 14.42
C PRO A 721 -3.86 -46.55 15.59
N TYR A 722 -4.89 -47.24 16.08
CA TYR A 722 -5.94 -46.73 16.96
C TYR A 722 -5.81 -47.17 18.43
N MET A 723 -4.78 -47.93 18.80
CA MET A 723 -4.53 -48.36 20.18
C MET A 723 -3.05 -48.61 20.46
N TRP A 724 -2.67 -48.48 21.73
CA TRP A 724 -1.37 -48.93 22.20
C TRP A 724 -1.49 -50.34 22.77
N PHE A 725 -0.88 -51.30 22.07
CA PHE A 725 -0.75 -52.68 22.52
C PHE A 725 0.30 -52.83 23.62
N LEU A 726 -0.08 -53.50 24.69
CA LEU A 726 0.68 -53.65 25.92
C LEU A 726 0.69 -55.13 26.39
N PRO A 727 1.79 -55.61 26.98
CA PRO A 727 1.90 -56.99 27.48
C PRO A 727 1.01 -57.23 28.71
N ASN A 728 0.85 -58.50 29.10
CA ASN A 728 0.20 -58.84 30.36
C ASN A 728 0.93 -58.22 31.57
N GLY A 729 0.22 -58.04 32.69
CA GLY A 729 0.76 -57.52 33.96
C GLY A 729 0.36 -56.08 34.28
N PHE A 730 -0.59 -55.51 33.54
CA PHE A 730 -1.11 -54.17 33.80
C PHE A 730 -2.11 -54.18 34.98
N ASP A 731 -1.78 -53.50 36.08
CA ASP A 731 -2.67 -53.39 37.24
C ASP A 731 -3.68 -52.24 37.09
N MET A 732 -4.95 -52.60 36.92
CA MET A 732 -6.03 -51.63 36.74
C MET A 732 -6.28 -50.74 37.96
N ARG A 733 -6.06 -51.24 39.18
CA ARG A 733 -6.26 -50.46 40.41
C ARG A 733 -5.20 -49.37 40.51
N LYS A 734 -3.93 -49.72 40.28
CA LYS A 734 -2.82 -48.74 40.24
C LYS A 734 -3.03 -47.69 39.15
N ALA A 735 -3.49 -48.10 37.97
CA ALA A 735 -3.83 -47.16 36.89
C ALA A 735 -4.94 -46.18 37.29
N ALA A 736 -6.00 -46.67 37.95
CA ALA A 736 -7.09 -45.85 38.47
C ALA A 736 -6.63 -44.89 39.57
N ASP A 737 -5.77 -45.33 40.48
CA ASP A 737 -5.18 -44.49 41.54
C ASP A 737 -4.33 -43.37 40.94
N ALA A 738 -3.52 -43.66 39.92
CA ALA A 738 -2.76 -42.65 39.19
C ALA A 738 -3.70 -41.63 38.50
N CYS A 739 -4.77 -42.08 37.84
CA CYS A 739 -5.76 -41.18 37.23
C CYS A 739 -6.42 -40.26 38.27
N SER A 740 -6.80 -40.82 39.43
CA SER A 740 -7.37 -40.06 40.55
C SER A 740 -6.37 -39.02 41.11
N LEU A 741 -5.08 -39.36 41.16
CA LEU A 741 -4.02 -38.43 41.55
C LEU A 741 -3.90 -37.26 40.58
N PHE A 742 -3.88 -37.51 39.26
CA PHE A 742 -3.89 -36.46 38.24
C PHE A 742 -5.16 -35.59 38.34
N GLN A 743 -6.34 -36.20 38.51
CA GLN A 743 -7.59 -35.48 38.74
C GLN A 743 -7.50 -34.54 39.95
N ARG A 744 -7.13 -35.07 41.13
CA ARG A 744 -7.11 -34.31 42.39
C ARG A 744 -6.08 -33.18 42.37
N LYS A 745 -4.84 -33.48 41.96
CA LYS A 745 -3.74 -32.49 41.94
C LYS A 745 -4.00 -31.35 40.95
N CYS A 746 -4.65 -31.63 39.82
CA CYS A 746 -4.94 -30.60 38.82
C CYS A 746 -6.24 -29.81 39.07
N THR A 747 -7.14 -30.30 39.92
CA THR A 747 -8.38 -29.60 40.29
C THR A 747 -8.22 -28.73 41.54
N LEU A 748 -7.41 -29.15 42.52
CA LEU A 748 -7.27 -28.49 43.84
C LEU A 748 -6.09 -27.53 43.98
N PHE A 749 -5.01 -27.69 43.21
CA PHE A 749 -3.84 -26.83 43.29
C PHE A 749 -3.65 -26.05 41.99
N PHE A 750 -3.68 -24.71 42.09
CA PHE A 750 -3.16 -23.87 41.01
C PHE A 750 -1.65 -24.07 40.94
N PHE A 751 -1.13 -24.55 39.80
CA PHE A 751 0.30 -24.51 39.55
C PHE A 751 0.75 -23.04 39.43
N HIS A 752 1.17 -22.43 40.53
CA HIS A 752 1.75 -21.08 40.54
C HIS A 752 3.27 -21.17 40.32
N GLY A 753 3.77 -20.58 39.23
CA GLY A 753 5.20 -20.51 38.93
C GLY A 753 5.54 -20.38 37.44
N THR A 754 6.79 -20.02 37.13
CA THR A 754 7.37 -19.92 35.77
C THR A 754 7.52 -21.27 35.07
N HIS A 755 7.38 -22.37 35.81
CA HIS A 755 7.46 -23.75 35.32
C HIS A 755 6.12 -24.45 35.51
N ASN A 756 5.41 -24.70 34.42
CA ASN A 756 4.10 -25.32 34.39
C ASN A 756 4.20 -26.83 34.08
N MET A 757 3.16 -27.62 34.38
CA MET A 757 3.07 -29.05 33.95
C MET A 757 3.12 -29.24 32.42
N ALA A 758 3.09 -28.16 31.67
CA ALA A 758 3.35 -28.15 30.23
C ALA A 758 4.83 -28.03 29.85
N SER A 759 5.65 -27.52 30.75
CA SER A 759 7.10 -27.55 30.72
C SER A 759 7.53 -28.99 30.95
N PHE A 760 6.99 -29.65 31.99
CA PHE A 760 7.22 -31.05 32.40
C PHE A 760 7.27 -32.11 31.28
N MET A 761 6.72 -31.79 30.11
CA MET A 761 6.37 -32.75 29.07
C MET A 761 6.85 -32.35 27.67
N LYS A 762 7.87 -31.48 27.54
CA LYS A 762 8.36 -30.95 26.24
C LYS A 762 9.87 -31.17 26.05
N TYR A 763 10.27 -31.70 24.89
CA TYR A 763 11.67 -32.04 24.56
C TYR A 763 12.67 -30.88 24.80
N PRO A 764 13.90 -31.14 25.31
CA PRO A 764 14.72 -30.07 25.87
C PRO A 764 15.54 -29.26 24.86
N ARG A 765 15.88 -29.85 23.71
CA ARG A 765 16.89 -29.30 22.78
C ARG A 765 16.51 -28.04 21.99
N ARG A 766 15.26 -27.55 22.04
CA ARG A 766 14.79 -26.46 21.16
C ARG A 766 14.72 -25.06 21.79
N ASN A 767 15.03 -24.89 23.08
CA ASN A 767 14.92 -23.60 23.76
C ASN A 767 16.25 -23.12 24.35
N ARG A 768 17.13 -22.57 23.51
CA ARG A 768 18.33 -21.84 23.95
C ARG A 768 18.21 -20.32 23.92
N MET A 769 17.01 -19.77 23.70
CA MET A 769 16.79 -18.31 23.79
C MET A 769 15.43 -18.04 24.43
N ARG A 770 15.44 -17.52 25.66
CA ARG A 770 14.46 -16.58 26.26
C ARG A 770 14.68 -16.53 27.77
N THR A 771 15.55 -15.60 28.17
CA THR A 771 15.66 -15.09 29.53
C THR A 771 14.58 -14.04 29.78
N GLU A 772 14.10 -14.02 31.03
CA GLU A 772 13.38 -12.94 31.74
C GLU A 772 11.87 -12.72 31.49
N SER A 773 11.18 -12.53 32.63
CA SER A 773 9.79 -12.11 32.85
C SER A 773 8.68 -12.92 32.15
N ARG A 774 8.00 -13.81 32.89
CA ARG A 774 6.73 -14.42 32.44
C ARG A 774 5.68 -14.49 33.54
N THR A 775 4.50 -13.96 33.23
CA THR A 775 3.25 -14.11 33.99
C THR A 775 2.93 -15.60 34.17
N PRO A 776 2.62 -16.07 35.39
CA PRO A 776 2.31 -17.47 35.64
C PRO A 776 1.05 -17.88 34.87
N THR A 777 1.13 -18.92 34.02
CA THR A 777 -0.06 -19.42 33.32
C THR A 777 -0.78 -20.49 34.12
N MET A 778 -2.03 -20.21 34.51
CA MET A 778 -2.92 -21.20 35.11
C MET A 778 -3.37 -22.21 34.04
N ARG A 779 -3.05 -23.50 34.22
CA ARG A 779 -3.47 -24.59 33.32
C ARG A 779 -4.37 -25.55 34.08
N HIS A 780 -5.66 -25.55 33.78
CA HIS A 780 -6.65 -26.41 34.43
C HIS A 780 -6.88 -27.72 33.66
N MET A 781 -6.77 -28.84 34.36
CA MET A 781 -7.31 -30.13 33.93
C MET A 781 -8.65 -30.31 34.61
N LEU A 782 -9.70 -30.55 33.82
CA LEU A 782 -11.07 -30.65 34.31
C LEU A 782 -11.43 -32.10 34.64
N HIS A 783 -10.91 -33.05 33.86
CA HIS A 783 -11.19 -34.47 34.04
C HIS A 783 -10.01 -35.35 33.62
N VAL A 784 -9.77 -36.44 34.37
CA VAL A 784 -9.00 -37.64 34.01
C VAL A 784 -9.78 -38.85 34.53
N GLY A 785 -10.17 -39.74 33.63
CA GLY A 785 -10.91 -40.94 33.94
C GLY A 785 -10.30 -42.16 33.25
N ILE A 786 -10.58 -43.33 33.79
CA ILE A 786 -10.24 -44.62 33.19
C ILE A 786 -11.48 -45.50 33.14
N SER A 787 -11.72 -46.17 32.02
CA SER A 787 -12.89 -47.04 31.81
C SER A 787 -12.55 -48.22 30.90
N GLY A 788 -13.43 -49.23 30.86
CA GLY A 788 -13.37 -50.27 29.84
C GLY A 788 -13.58 -49.69 28.45
N GLY A 789 -12.90 -50.25 27.45
CA GLY A 789 -13.00 -49.87 26.05
C GLY A 789 -13.75 -50.87 25.19
N GLU A 790 -14.11 -50.44 23.98
CA GLU A 790 -14.77 -51.27 22.97
C GLU A 790 -13.98 -51.27 21.66
N SER A 791 -14.04 -52.41 20.97
CA SER A 791 -13.42 -52.61 19.65
C SER A 791 -14.18 -51.84 18.57
N ARG A 792 -13.48 -51.27 17.58
CA ARG A 792 -14.13 -50.60 16.44
C ARG A 792 -14.60 -51.58 15.37
N PHE A 793 -14.05 -52.81 15.34
CA PHE A 793 -14.27 -53.79 14.27
C PHE A 793 -14.86 -55.14 14.75
N GLY A 794 -15.38 -55.21 15.98
CA GLY A 794 -15.98 -56.43 16.55
C GLY A 794 -15.02 -57.24 17.44
N GLY A 795 -15.47 -58.41 17.91
CA GLY A 795 -14.91 -59.18 19.04
C GLY A 795 -13.37 -59.27 19.09
N VAL A 796 -12.82 -58.88 20.24
CA VAL A 796 -11.38 -58.88 20.52
C VAL A 796 -11.08 -60.04 21.46
N ASN A 797 -10.51 -61.11 20.91
CA ASN A 797 -10.08 -62.27 21.70
C ASN A 797 -8.65 -62.05 22.21
N GLY A 798 -8.40 -62.34 23.49
CA GLY A 798 -7.06 -62.33 24.11
C GLY A 798 -6.55 -60.96 24.57
N PHE A 799 -7.35 -59.89 24.46
CA PHE A 799 -6.97 -58.54 24.92
C PHE A 799 -8.11 -57.84 25.66
N SER A 800 -7.78 -57.21 26.78
CA SER A 800 -8.63 -56.26 27.49
C SER A 800 -8.43 -54.84 26.94
N LEU A 801 -9.51 -54.19 26.52
CA LEU A 801 -9.48 -52.82 26.01
C LEU A 801 -9.75 -51.82 27.14
N ILE A 802 -8.93 -50.77 27.21
CA ILE A 802 -9.04 -49.71 28.22
C ILE A 802 -9.02 -48.35 27.53
N GLU A 803 -9.84 -47.43 28.03
CA GLU A 803 -9.86 -46.04 27.61
C GLU A 803 -9.50 -45.13 28.77
N ILE A 804 -8.61 -44.16 28.51
CA ILE A 804 -8.30 -43.07 29.44
C ILE A 804 -8.83 -41.79 28.83
N SER A 805 -9.79 -41.14 29.50
CA SER A 805 -10.43 -39.90 29.07
C SER A 805 -9.79 -38.71 29.78
N VAL A 806 -9.58 -37.61 29.05
CA VAL A 806 -8.98 -36.38 29.61
C VAL A 806 -9.70 -35.16 29.08
N ILE A 807 -10.15 -34.28 29.98
CA ILE A 807 -10.73 -32.98 29.61
C ILE A 807 -9.84 -31.87 30.15
N SER A 808 -9.40 -30.96 29.29
CA SER A 808 -8.51 -29.87 29.69
C SER A 808 -8.67 -28.60 28.85
N ARG A 809 -8.44 -27.44 29.46
CA ARG A 809 -8.43 -26.15 28.76
C ARG A 809 -7.14 -25.89 27.98
N SER A 810 -5.99 -26.33 28.52
CA SER A 810 -4.66 -25.86 28.08
C SER A 810 -3.63 -26.98 27.85
N PHE A 811 -4.03 -28.25 27.99
CA PHE A 811 -3.13 -29.38 27.73
C PHE A 811 -3.16 -29.79 26.25
N LEU A 812 -1.97 -30.00 25.68
CA LEU A 812 -1.74 -30.41 24.30
C LEU A 812 -1.31 -31.88 24.24
N ARG A 813 -1.44 -32.50 23.06
CA ARG A 813 -1.18 -33.94 22.79
C ARG A 813 0.04 -34.55 23.49
N SER A 814 1.18 -33.84 23.50
CA SER A 814 2.45 -34.36 24.04
C SER A 814 2.39 -34.51 25.55
N GLN A 815 1.66 -33.63 26.23
CA GLN A 815 1.46 -33.69 27.68
C GLN A 815 0.55 -34.86 28.05
N ILE A 816 -0.51 -35.08 27.27
CA ILE A 816 -1.37 -36.24 27.44
C ILE A 816 -0.55 -37.53 27.28
N ARG A 817 0.25 -37.66 26.22
CA ARG A 817 1.06 -38.87 25.98
C ARG A 817 2.07 -39.19 27.08
N HIS A 818 2.71 -38.18 27.66
CA HIS A 818 3.61 -38.41 28.79
C HIS A 818 2.84 -38.76 30.07
N MET A 819 1.66 -38.17 30.30
CA MET A 819 0.79 -38.55 31.42
C MET A 819 0.35 -40.00 31.30
N ILE A 820 -0.11 -40.41 30.11
CA ILE A 820 -0.44 -41.80 29.80
C ILE A 820 0.75 -42.72 30.07
N ARG A 821 1.97 -42.33 29.66
CA ARG A 821 3.18 -43.11 29.98
C ARG A 821 3.35 -43.31 31.49
N SER A 822 3.25 -42.25 32.28
CA SER A 822 3.39 -42.35 33.74
C SER A 822 2.32 -43.26 34.37
N ILE A 823 1.09 -43.20 33.89
CA ILE A 823 0.00 -44.08 34.33
C ILE A 823 0.34 -45.54 34.01
N VAL A 824 0.79 -45.81 32.78
CA VAL A 824 1.15 -47.16 32.33
C VAL A 824 2.35 -47.72 33.10
N GLU A 825 3.42 -46.94 33.28
CA GLU A 825 4.60 -47.40 34.04
C GLU A 825 4.28 -47.64 35.51
N HIS A 826 3.37 -46.86 36.10
CA HIS A 826 2.90 -47.10 37.47
C HIS A 826 2.03 -48.36 37.56
N ALA A 827 1.17 -48.61 36.57
CA ALA A 827 0.35 -49.82 36.49
C ALA A 827 1.20 -51.10 36.41
N TYR A 828 2.36 -51.05 35.75
CA TYR A 828 3.34 -52.16 35.74
C TYR A 828 4.26 -52.19 36.97
N GLY A 829 4.12 -51.25 37.92
CA GLY A 829 4.99 -51.15 39.09
C GLY A 829 6.43 -50.69 38.79
N ARG A 830 6.71 -50.24 37.57
CA ARG A 830 8.03 -49.72 37.14
C ARG A 830 8.27 -48.29 37.60
N LEU A 831 7.19 -47.54 37.84
CA LEU A 831 7.21 -46.22 38.45
C LEU A 831 6.58 -46.27 39.85
N GLN A 832 7.37 -46.00 40.90
CA GLN A 832 6.89 -45.98 42.28
C GLN A 832 5.96 -44.78 42.56
N TRP A 833 5.01 -44.94 43.48
CA TRP A 833 3.98 -43.94 43.79
C TRP A 833 4.57 -42.60 44.27
N GLU A 834 5.58 -42.65 45.13
CA GLU A 834 6.28 -41.48 45.66
C GLU A 834 6.99 -40.71 44.53
N ARG A 835 7.53 -41.45 43.57
CA ARG A 835 8.21 -40.87 42.40
C ARG A 835 7.21 -40.20 41.46
N LEU A 836 6.03 -40.79 41.26
CA LEU A 836 4.93 -40.20 40.50
C LEU A 836 4.46 -38.87 41.15
N ILE A 837 4.28 -38.86 42.48
CA ILE A 837 3.96 -37.64 43.23
C ILE A 837 5.08 -36.59 43.09
N TRP A 838 6.34 -37.00 43.20
CA TRP A 838 7.48 -36.10 43.06
C TRP A 838 7.51 -35.45 41.68
N PHE A 839 7.27 -36.22 40.63
CA PHE A 839 7.18 -35.72 39.25
C PHE A 839 6.08 -34.67 39.07
N LEU A 840 4.90 -34.92 39.63
CA LEU A 840 3.80 -33.96 39.62
C LEU A 840 4.12 -32.68 40.38
N ASN A 841 4.87 -32.76 41.47
CA ASN A 841 5.28 -31.61 42.25
C ASN A 841 6.49 -30.88 41.62
N ASN A 842 7.24 -31.49 40.70
CA ASN A 842 8.46 -30.94 40.06
C ASN A 842 8.41 -30.98 38.53
N PRO A 843 7.52 -30.18 37.90
CA PRO A 843 7.19 -30.29 36.49
C PRO A 843 8.27 -29.77 35.51
N ASN A 844 9.43 -30.44 35.39
CA ASN A 844 10.52 -30.14 34.45
C ASN A 844 10.69 -31.27 33.41
N PRO A 845 10.78 -30.98 32.09
CA PRO A 845 10.88 -32.02 31.07
C PRO A 845 12.20 -32.79 31.09
N GLU A 846 13.27 -32.17 31.57
CA GLU A 846 14.54 -32.86 31.79
C GLU A 846 14.39 -33.93 32.87
N ASN A 847 13.56 -33.70 33.90
CA ASN A 847 13.32 -34.70 34.94
C ASN A 847 12.64 -35.96 34.36
N PHE A 848 11.73 -35.78 33.40
CA PHE A 848 11.07 -36.90 32.71
C PHE A 848 12.05 -37.63 31.78
N HIS A 849 12.82 -36.90 30.97
CA HIS A 849 13.81 -37.49 30.06
C HIS A 849 14.96 -38.21 30.79
N ASN A 850 15.52 -37.59 31.83
CA ASN A 850 16.61 -38.17 32.62
C ASN A 850 16.19 -39.43 33.39
N SER A 851 14.89 -39.66 33.54
CA SER A 851 14.36 -40.92 34.11
C SER A 851 14.30 -42.08 33.10
N GLY A 852 14.69 -41.85 31.84
CA GLY A 852 14.65 -42.86 30.78
C GLY A 852 13.25 -43.11 30.21
N MET A 853 12.23 -42.40 30.67
CA MET A 853 10.85 -42.54 30.16
C MET A 853 10.67 -41.82 28.82
N VAL A 854 10.03 -42.50 27.87
CA VAL A 854 9.62 -41.95 26.56
C VAL A 854 8.10 -41.75 26.55
N ALA A 855 7.60 -40.71 25.87
CA ALA A 855 6.16 -40.50 25.69
C ALA A 855 5.44 -41.77 25.19
N ALA A 856 4.20 -41.98 25.65
CA ALA A 856 3.32 -42.99 25.07
C ALA A 856 3.23 -42.79 23.54
N PRO A 857 3.07 -43.84 22.73
CA PRO A 857 2.93 -43.71 21.28
C PRO A 857 1.78 -42.76 20.88
N PRO A 858 1.86 -42.08 19.73
CA PRO A 858 0.73 -41.31 19.22
C PRO A 858 -0.45 -42.21 18.81
N GLN A 859 -0.18 -43.46 18.44
CA GLN A 859 -1.19 -44.48 18.17
C GLN A 859 -2.07 -44.66 19.40
N GLY A 860 -3.39 -44.61 19.22
CA GLY A 860 -4.36 -44.68 20.32
C GLY A 860 -4.81 -43.36 20.90
N LEU A 861 -4.18 -42.23 20.56
CA LEU A 861 -4.64 -40.91 21.00
C LEU A 861 -5.68 -40.33 20.03
N PHE A 862 -6.82 -39.94 20.59
CA PHE A 862 -7.91 -39.25 19.90
C PHE A 862 -8.11 -37.86 20.50
N LEU A 863 -8.20 -36.85 19.64
CA LEU A 863 -8.85 -35.59 19.97
C LEU A 863 -10.35 -35.77 19.68
N GLU A 864 -11.12 -35.99 20.74
CA GLU A 864 -12.56 -36.24 20.61
C GLU A 864 -13.31 -34.97 20.24
N ASP A 865 -13.00 -33.85 20.90
CA ASP A 865 -13.69 -32.58 20.65
C ASP A 865 -12.88 -31.35 21.08
N VAL A 866 -13.17 -30.21 20.44
CA VAL A 866 -12.70 -28.88 20.80
C VAL A 866 -13.93 -27.99 20.96
N VAL A 867 -14.24 -27.66 22.21
CA VAL A 867 -15.47 -26.96 22.57
C VAL A 867 -15.21 -25.47 22.80
N TYR A 868 -16.11 -24.66 22.26
CA TYR A 868 -16.12 -23.21 22.37
C TYR A 868 -17.44 -22.74 22.97
N ASP A 869 -17.40 -21.63 23.69
CA ASP A 869 -18.61 -20.89 24.08
C ASP A 869 -19.02 -19.99 22.91
N GLU A 870 -20.22 -20.20 22.37
CA GLU A 870 -20.71 -19.48 21.19
C GLU A 870 -20.75 -17.96 21.39
N ARG A 871 -20.93 -17.50 22.64
CA ARG A 871 -20.88 -16.06 22.98
C ARG A 871 -19.54 -15.43 22.60
N MET A 872 -18.47 -16.23 22.57
CA MET A 872 -17.13 -15.78 22.21
C MET A 872 -16.93 -15.60 20.71
N PHE A 873 -17.78 -16.17 19.85
CA PHE A 873 -17.67 -15.99 18.40
C PHE A 873 -17.81 -14.53 18.00
N ILE A 874 -18.63 -13.78 18.74
CA ILE A 874 -18.85 -12.35 18.54
C ILE A 874 -17.89 -11.53 19.41
N ASN A 875 -17.82 -11.81 20.71
CA ASN A 875 -17.00 -11.07 21.67
C ASN A 875 -15.93 -11.97 22.32
N PRO A 876 -14.73 -12.09 21.71
CA PRO A 876 -13.75 -13.07 22.11
C PRO A 876 -13.03 -12.62 23.38
N ILE A 877 -13.27 -13.33 24.49
CA ILE A 877 -12.50 -13.17 25.72
C ILE A 877 -11.58 -14.38 25.84
N PRO A 878 -10.24 -14.22 25.82
CA PRO A 878 -9.32 -15.35 25.96
C PRO A 878 -9.50 -16.04 27.31
N TYR A 879 -9.63 -17.36 27.32
CA TYR A 879 -9.69 -18.12 28.60
C TYR A 879 -8.31 -18.27 29.26
N HIS A 880 -7.22 -18.00 28.55
CA HIS A 880 -5.84 -18.11 29.05
C HIS A 880 -4.83 -17.32 28.18
N TYR A 881 -3.74 -16.84 28.79
CA TYR A 881 -2.63 -16.10 28.15
C TYR A 881 -1.32 -16.90 28.24
N HIS A 882 -0.67 -17.20 27.11
CA HIS A 882 0.64 -17.87 27.06
C HIS A 882 1.69 -17.02 26.33
N SER A 883 2.83 -16.83 26.98
CA SER A 883 4.03 -16.18 26.44
C SER A 883 4.75 -16.93 25.28
N TRP A 884 4.32 -18.15 24.94
CA TRP A 884 4.86 -18.92 23.80
C TRP A 884 3.99 -18.78 22.54
N ASP A 885 2.76 -18.30 22.70
CA ASP A 885 1.90 -17.97 21.56
C ASP A 885 2.32 -16.63 20.92
N GLU A 886 3.21 -15.86 21.55
CA GLU A 886 3.81 -14.62 21.01
C GLU A 886 4.76 -14.84 19.81
N THR A 887 5.36 -16.03 19.65
CA THR A 887 6.38 -16.25 18.60
C THR A 887 5.85 -16.77 17.28
N ASP A 888 4.66 -17.38 17.28
CA ASP A 888 4.04 -17.96 16.08
C ASP A 888 2.79 -17.15 15.65
N GLU A 889 2.48 -16.01 16.30
CA GLU A 889 1.24 -15.24 16.07
C GLU A 889 1.53 -13.76 15.76
N VAL A 890 1.79 -13.43 14.50
CA VAL A 890 1.61 -12.05 13.97
C VAL A 890 0.14 -11.79 13.64
N LEU A 891 -0.79 -12.20 14.50
CA LEU A 891 -2.23 -12.05 14.28
C LEU A 891 -3.03 -11.61 15.52
N CYS A 892 -2.35 -11.19 16.59
CA CYS A 892 -2.96 -10.37 17.63
C CYS A 892 -2.42 -8.95 17.45
N ASP A 893 -3.20 -8.06 16.82
CA ASP A 893 -3.05 -6.63 17.04
C ASP A 893 -3.47 -6.40 18.51
N GLU A 894 -2.50 -6.34 19.41
CA GLU A 894 -2.71 -5.86 20.77
C GLU A 894 -2.86 -4.33 20.72
N SER A 895 -4.05 -3.88 20.31
CA SER A 895 -4.56 -2.55 20.63
C SER A 895 -6.03 -2.68 21.05
N PHE A 896 -6.22 -2.95 22.34
CA PHE A 896 -7.43 -2.64 23.10
C PHE A 896 -7.01 -2.14 24.48
#